data_AF-A0A3D9L712-F1
#
_entry.id   AF-A0A3D9L712-F1
#
_cell.length_a   1.000
_cell.length_b   1.000
_cell.length_c   1.000
_cell.angle_alpha   90.00
_cell.angle_beta   90.00
_cell.angle_gamma   90.00
#
_symmetry.space_group_name_H-M   'P 1'
#
loop_
_entity.id
_entity.type
_entity.pdbx_description
1 polymer ?
#
loop_
_entity_poly.entity_id
_entity_poly.type
_entity_poly.pdbx_seq_one_letter_code
_entity_poly.pdbx_strand_id
1 'polypeptide(L)'
;MIYLNLTSRLQQLLFITFFLLTTFALYAQTDCTNLPTWSSSAVYNGGDQVQHQDIAYEAKWWTQNENPASNSAQWDVWKVLGNCSGGGGGGGTTNTPPNGSITSPADGASFNSGNVISISANASDADGSVTNVEFLANGSVIGQDASSPYSFSWSGAAAGSHQLTVRVTDNEGATTTSSAITITVTNPPSGDCNGTPQYVEAGGYDAGSQVQNVGNIYQCREWPNSGWCDGGAAAYAPGTGSHWQDAWTFVSECGGGSGGGGGNSAPTVSITSPANNTTFSPGATINISADASDADGTVSKVSFYEDGTLLGEDTSAPYAYSWSGAPNGSHALTAVATDNEGATTTSTTVYVSVSSGGTPNPGLPDRVLVGYWHNFDNGSGVVKLRDVSPKWDVINIAFAEPTTQGGATMAFTPDNAIYSSTQEFKNDVAYLQSQGKKVLISIGGANGTIHLDNSQDAQSFSTTMTSIINEYGFDGLDIDLEGSSLSLAGGDTDFRNPVSPRVVHFIQGMDAVLANFGSDFVLTAAPETAYVQGGYSTYGGIFGAYLPVLYHYHNRLDLLHVQHYNTGCMLGLDDQCYSQGTADFHVAMGEMLMQGFSVAGNPTSFPAFRQDQIAIGLPASPSAAGGGYTATGTVIQALDYLIKGQSFGGNYTLINSAGYAGFRGLMTWSINWDINYGYEFSNTYRPYLDGLPTARSGSSKVLTPKIQLGPNPMTNHLHINLPEEASVALRLYNQAGQLMQEFGGSQTGGLQTWDVSSLSSGLYLLHVMHGEERSIYKLIKP
;
A
#
# COMPACT_ATOMS: atom_id res chain seq x y z
N MET A 1 48.50 -37.87 70.73
CA MET A 1 47.82 -36.86 71.59
C MET A 1 47.35 -35.73 70.67
N ILE A 2 46.07 -35.37 70.66
CA ILE A 2 45.43 -34.17 71.30
C ILE A 2 45.99 -32.81 70.78
N TYR A 3 45.08 -31.82 70.63
CA TYR A 3 45.26 -30.38 70.36
C TYR A 3 45.33 -29.94 68.87
N LEU A 4 44.62 -28.90 68.39
CA LEU A 4 43.43 -28.17 68.92
C LEU A 4 42.74 -27.33 67.80
N ASN A 5 41.62 -26.67 68.15
CA ASN A 5 41.02 -25.44 67.58
C ASN A 5 40.01 -25.58 66.42
N LEU A 6 38.94 -24.79 66.35
CA LEU A 6 38.10 -24.18 67.42
C LEU A 6 36.76 -23.71 66.77
N THR A 7 35.65 -23.62 67.53
CA THR A 7 34.34 -23.17 67.02
C THR A 7 33.69 -22.05 67.86
N SER A 8 33.09 -21.09 67.16
CA SER A 8 31.97 -20.19 67.55
C SER A 8 31.95 -19.47 68.92
N ARG A 9 31.77 -18.14 68.90
CA ARG A 9 31.04 -17.37 69.94
C ARG A 9 30.21 -16.23 69.32
N LEU A 10 29.25 -15.72 70.09
CA LEU A 10 28.14 -14.86 69.65
C LEU A 10 28.39 -13.34 69.85
N GLN A 11 27.71 -12.55 69.01
CA GLN A 11 27.09 -11.23 69.27
C GLN A 11 27.91 -10.11 69.94
N GLN A 12 28.13 -9.00 69.20
CA GLN A 12 27.48 -7.70 69.48
C GLN A 12 27.57 -6.75 68.27
N LEU A 13 27.02 -5.53 68.39
CA LEU A 13 26.69 -4.62 67.28
C LEU A 13 27.42 -3.26 67.40
N LEU A 14 27.47 -2.50 66.29
CA LEU A 14 27.91 -1.09 66.11
C LEU A 14 29.42 -0.73 65.98
N PHE A 15 29.69 0.01 64.87
CA PHE A 15 30.48 1.27 64.75
C PHE A 15 32.02 1.31 64.54
N ILE A 16 32.38 1.64 63.29
CA ILE A 16 33.12 2.85 62.83
C ILE A 16 34.68 2.95 62.91
N THR A 17 35.30 3.17 61.74
CA THR A 17 36.67 3.75 61.45
C THR A 17 37.90 2.95 61.95
N PHE A 18 39.17 3.11 61.51
CA PHE A 18 39.92 3.98 60.55
C PHE A 18 41.31 3.30 60.29
N PHE A 19 42.19 3.60 59.31
CA PHE A 19 42.21 4.39 58.06
C PHE A 19 43.54 4.10 57.29
N LEU A 20 43.60 4.21 55.95
CA LEU A 20 44.82 4.62 55.23
C LEU A 20 44.53 5.13 53.80
N LEU A 21 45.42 5.95 53.24
CA LEU A 21 45.20 6.76 52.03
C LEU A 21 45.73 6.11 50.75
N THR A 22 45.08 6.41 49.62
CA THR A 22 45.79 6.81 48.39
C THR A 22 45.38 8.24 48.04
N THR A 23 46.29 9.00 47.43
CA THR A 23 46.11 10.44 47.17
C THR A 23 45.43 10.71 45.84
N PHE A 24 44.28 11.39 45.85
CA PHE A 24 43.77 12.03 44.65
C PHE A 24 44.68 13.21 44.28
N ALA A 25 45.29 13.15 43.09
CA ALA A 25 45.92 14.31 42.48
C ALA A 25 44.81 15.23 41.95
N LEU A 26 44.74 16.46 42.48
CA LEU A 26 43.90 17.51 41.91
C LEU A 26 44.55 18.02 40.63
N TYR A 27 44.16 17.44 39.50
CA TYR A 27 44.45 18.00 38.18
C TYR A 27 43.77 19.36 38.03
N ALA A 28 44.40 20.26 37.27
CA ALA A 28 43.84 21.59 37.02
C ALA A 28 42.54 21.49 36.20
N GLN A 29 41.59 22.38 36.48
CA GLN A 29 40.44 22.59 35.61
C GLN A 29 40.91 23.25 34.30
N THR A 30 40.52 22.68 33.15
CA THR A 30 40.95 23.10 31.81
C THR A 30 39.73 23.40 30.94
N ASP A 31 39.74 24.49 30.18
CA ASP A 31 38.68 24.76 29.21
C ASP A 31 38.83 23.87 27.97
N CYS A 32 37.89 22.94 27.80
CA CYS A 32 37.84 22.01 26.66
C CYS A 32 36.89 22.47 25.54
N THR A 33 36.23 23.63 25.66
CA THR A 33 35.09 24.03 24.81
C THR A 33 35.43 24.07 23.31
N ASN A 34 36.71 24.25 22.97
CA ASN A 34 37.21 24.29 21.59
C ASN A 34 38.20 23.15 21.26
N LEU A 35 38.35 22.13 22.11
CA LEU A 35 39.20 20.97 21.83
C LEU A 35 38.44 19.91 21.04
N PRO A 36 38.99 19.38 19.93
CA PRO A 36 38.36 18.27 19.22
C PRO A 36 38.40 16.99 20.06
N THR A 37 37.36 16.16 19.95
CA THR A 37 37.35 14.83 20.60
C THR A 37 38.41 13.93 19.95
N TRP A 38 39.14 13.15 20.76
CA TRP A 38 40.11 12.19 20.25
C TRP A 38 39.45 11.11 19.39
N SER A 39 40.06 10.79 18.24
CA SER A 39 39.65 9.73 17.33
C SER A 39 40.80 8.76 17.07
N SER A 40 40.50 7.47 17.07
CA SER A 40 41.45 6.39 16.75
C SER A 40 41.98 6.46 15.31
N SER A 41 41.19 6.97 14.36
CA SER A 41 41.59 7.08 12.95
C SER A 41 42.41 8.33 12.65
N ALA A 42 42.39 9.34 13.52
CA ALA A 42 43.08 10.61 13.31
C ALA A 42 44.58 10.53 13.67
N VAL A 43 45.38 11.31 12.94
CA VAL A 43 46.82 11.47 13.17
C VAL A 43 47.04 12.77 13.93
N TYR A 44 47.83 12.70 15.01
CA TYR A 44 48.18 13.83 15.86
C TYR A 44 49.71 14.01 15.90
N ASN A 45 50.17 15.25 16.03
CA ASN A 45 51.57 15.65 16.08
C ASN A 45 51.91 16.25 17.45
N GLY A 46 53.19 16.38 17.76
CA GLY A 46 53.64 16.95 19.03
C GLY A 46 53.14 18.39 19.24
N GLY A 47 52.28 18.59 20.24
CA GLY A 47 51.59 19.84 20.55
C GLY A 47 50.09 19.86 20.21
N ASP A 48 49.57 18.89 19.45
CA ASP A 48 48.14 18.80 19.16
C ASP A 48 47.35 18.42 20.44
N GLN A 49 46.23 19.09 20.66
CA GLN A 49 45.41 18.94 21.87
C GLN A 49 44.00 18.40 21.54
N VAL A 50 43.51 17.51 22.39
CA VAL A 50 42.23 16.80 22.24
C VAL A 50 41.52 16.67 23.58
N GLN A 51 40.22 16.39 23.56
CA GLN A 51 39.48 15.90 24.72
C GLN A 51 39.06 14.43 24.58
N HIS A 52 39.06 13.68 25.68
CA HIS A 52 38.53 12.33 25.75
C HIS A 52 38.03 12.08 27.18
N GLN A 53 36.80 11.58 27.35
CA GLN A 53 36.22 11.27 28.67
C GLN A 53 36.35 12.42 29.70
N ASP A 54 35.93 13.63 29.30
CA ASP A 54 36.00 14.88 30.10
C ASP A 54 37.40 15.28 30.61
N ILE A 55 38.45 14.80 29.95
CA ILE A 55 39.85 15.16 30.22
C ILE A 55 40.50 15.68 28.94
N ALA A 56 41.26 16.78 29.05
CA ALA A 56 42.09 17.33 28.00
C ALA A 56 43.49 16.67 27.99
N TYR A 57 43.98 16.36 26.79
CA TYR A 57 45.28 15.73 26.54
C TYR A 57 46.06 16.47 25.46
N GLU A 58 47.37 16.41 25.53
CA GLU A 58 48.33 16.95 24.55
C GLU A 58 49.23 15.83 24.04
N ALA A 59 49.36 15.68 22.72
CA ALA A 59 50.28 14.74 22.12
C ALA A 59 51.73 15.23 22.34
N LYS A 60 52.60 14.40 22.92
CA LYS A 60 54.01 14.74 23.15
C LYS A 60 54.85 14.66 21.86
N TRP A 61 54.43 13.82 20.92
CA TRP A 61 55.02 13.61 19.59
C TRP A 61 53.96 12.97 18.66
N TRP A 62 54.37 12.48 17.48
CA TRP A 62 53.46 11.88 16.50
C TRP A 62 52.75 10.62 17.05
N THR A 63 51.43 10.49 16.85
CA THR A 63 50.62 9.36 17.29
C THR A 63 49.36 9.16 16.42
N GLN A 64 48.89 7.91 16.32
CA GLN A 64 47.61 7.51 15.71
C GLN A 64 47.12 6.24 16.42
N ASN A 65 45.80 6.12 16.66
CA ASN A 65 45.14 4.97 17.32
C ASN A 65 45.55 4.64 18.78
N GLU A 66 46.54 5.33 19.35
CA GLU A 66 46.94 5.15 20.76
C GLU A 66 46.05 6.02 21.67
N ASN A 67 45.12 5.40 22.42
CA ASN A 67 44.11 6.12 23.20
C ASN A 67 44.73 6.96 24.35
N PRO A 68 44.39 8.25 24.51
CA PRO A 68 44.96 9.12 25.54
C PRO A 68 44.72 8.66 26.98
N ALA A 69 43.57 8.06 27.29
CA ALA A 69 43.23 7.64 28.65
C ALA A 69 44.10 6.45 29.13
N SER A 70 44.60 5.61 28.22
CA SER A 70 45.47 4.47 28.54
C SER A 70 46.95 4.69 28.22
N ASN A 71 47.31 5.69 27.40
CA ASN A 71 48.69 5.96 26.96
C ASN A 71 49.18 7.35 27.42
N SER A 72 48.98 7.66 28.71
CA SER A 72 49.30 8.96 29.35
C SER A 72 50.31 8.87 30.50
N ALA A 73 51.02 7.76 30.70
CA ALA A 73 52.10 7.71 31.69
C ALA A 73 53.26 8.63 31.31
N GLN A 74 54.26 8.74 32.20
CA GLN A 74 55.39 9.66 32.04
C GLN A 74 56.07 9.55 30.66
N TRP A 75 56.24 8.32 30.16
CA TRP A 75 56.97 8.02 28.93
C TRP A 75 56.08 7.70 27.71
N ASP A 76 54.76 7.68 27.88
CA ASP A 76 53.81 7.37 26.81
C ASP A 76 53.56 8.57 25.89
N VAL A 77 52.79 8.40 24.81
CA VAL A 77 52.64 9.42 23.76
C VAL A 77 51.78 10.63 24.16
N TRP A 78 50.89 10.51 25.15
CA TRP A 78 50.02 11.60 25.61
C TRP A 78 50.42 12.19 26.96
N LYS A 79 50.05 13.45 27.17
CA LYS A 79 50.21 14.23 28.41
C LYS A 79 48.84 14.75 28.84
N VAL A 80 48.41 14.37 30.05
CA VAL A 80 47.20 14.93 30.67
C VAL A 80 47.39 16.43 30.93
N LEU A 81 46.42 17.24 30.53
CA LEU A 81 46.36 18.68 30.84
C LEU A 81 45.47 18.94 32.06
N GLY A 82 44.27 18.35 32.06
CA GLY A 82 43.32 18.53 33.16
C GLY A 82 41.87 18.15 32.82
N ASN A 83 40.99 18.18 33.82
CA ASN A 83 39.57 17.88 33.64
C ASN A 83 38.81 19.08 33.06
N CYS A 84 37.87 18.82 32.16
CA CYS A 84 37.11 19.84 31.45
C CYS A 84 36.23 20.70 32.39
N SER A 85 36.26 22.02 32.19
CA SER A 85 35.71 23.00 33.14
C SER A 85 34.56 23.85 32.58
N GLY A 86 33.48 23.19 32.16
CA GLY A 86 32.24 23.85 31.73
C GLY A 86 31.12 22.83 31.56
N GLY A 87 30.04 22.95 32.34
CA GLY A 87 28.92 22.02 32.28
C GLY A 87 27.81 22.50 31.34
N GLY A 88 27.53 21.77 30.26
CA GLY A 88 26.36 22.03 29.41
C GLY A 88 26.36 21.37 28.03
N GLY A 89 25.83 20.14 27.93
CA GLY A 89 25.48 19.50 26.66
C GLY A 89 26.53 18.52 26.14
N GLY A 90 26.07 17.35 25.68
CA GLY A 90 26.89 16.16 25.40
C GLY A 90 26.65 15.11 26.48
N GLY A 91 26.06 13.95 26.21
CA GLY A 91 25.89 13.27 24.91
C GLY A 91 26.70 11.98 24.82
N GLY A 92 27.08 11.37 25.94
CA GLY A 92 27.44 9.97 25.97
C GLY A 92 26.22 9.13 25.64
N THR A 93 26.30 8.32 24.58
CA THR A 93 25.24 7.40 24.15
C THR A 93 25.14 6.24 25.14
N THR A 94 24.25 6.40 26.14
CA THR A 94 23.74 5.26 26.87
C THR A 94 22.75 4.53 25.97
N ASN A 95 23.17 3.44 25.33
CA ASN A 95 22.35 2.60 24.47
C ASN A 95 20.93 2.44 25.03
N THR A 96 19.92 2.84 24.26
CA THR A 96 18.52 2.91 24.70
C THR A 96 17.84 1.59 24.37
N PRO A 97 17.47 0.74 25.35
CA PRO A 97 17.00 -0.61 25.07
C PRO A 97 15.80 -0.63 24.10
N PRO A 98 15.74 -1.61 23.17
CA PRO A 98 14.81 -1.61 22.05
C PRO A 98 13.35 -1.67 22.50
N ASN A 99 12.44 -1.46 21.55
CA ASN A 99 11.01 -1.71 21.74
C ASN A 99 10.58 -2.97 20.98
N GLY A 100 9.60 -3.69 21.53
CA GLY A 100 9.10 -4.96 20.99
C GLY A 100 7.65 -5.21 21.38
N SER A 101 6.84 -5.65 20.41
CA SER A 101 5.42 -5.96 20.60
C SER A 101 4.96 -7.04 19.62
N ILE A 102 4.10 -7.96 20.08
CA ILE A 102 3.46 -8.95 19.21
C ILE A 102 2.30 -8.28 18.48
N THR A 103 2.23 -8.45 17.16
CA THR A 103 1.18 -7.90 16.27
C THR A 103 0.17 -8.96 15.85
N SER A 104 0.56 -10.24 15.86
CA SER A 104 -0.31 -11.40 15.71
C SER A 104 0.31 -12.57 16.50
N PRO A 105 -0.46 -13.45 17.15
CA PRO A 105 -1.92 -13.40 17.30
C PRO A 105 -2.37 -12.26 18.23
N ALA A 106 -3.69 -12.01 18.27
CA ALA A 106 -4.27 -11.06 19.23
C ALA A 106 -4.30 -11.63 20.66
N ASP A 107 -4.34 -10.74 21.66
CA ASP A 107 -4.57 -11.14 23.05
C ASP A 107 -5.95 -11.80 23.22
N GLY A 108 -6.01 -12.92 23.93
CA GLY A 108 -7.18 -13.78 24.05
C GLY A 108 -7.44 -14.72 22.87
N ALA A 109 -6.61 -14.73 21.81
CA ALA A 109 -6.81 -15.60 20.65
C ALA A 109 -6.80 -17.09 21.02
N SER A 110 -7.59 -17.88 20.31
CA SER A 110 -7.76 -19.32 20.55
C SER A 110 -7.43 -20.14 19.31
N PHE A 111 -6.70 -21.24 19.50
CA PHE A 111 -6.17 -22.12 18.45
C PHE A 111 -6.43 -23.59 18.80
N ASN A 112 -6.48 -24.46 17.80
CA ASN A 112 -6.51 -25.91 18.03
C ASN A 112 -5.08 -26.49 18.13
N SER A 113 -4.88 -27.41 19.06
CA SER A 113 -3.66 -28.20 19.24
C SER A 113 -3.35 -28.97 17.96
N GLY A 114 -2.13 -28.82 17.45
CA GLY A 114 -1.73 -29.32 16.13
C GLY A 114 -1.73 -28.27 15.02
N ASN A 115 -2.49 -27.16 15.14
CA ASN A 115 -2.34 -26.04 14.22
C ASN A 115 -0.97 -25.36 14.40
N VAL A 116 -0.40 -24.88 13.29
CA VAL A 116 0.72 -23.94 13.32
C VAL A 116 0.19 -22.57 13.73
N ILE A 117 0.77 -21.99 14.78
CA ILE A 117 0.41 -20.67 15.29
C ILE A 117 1.42 -19.65 14.75
N SER A 118 1.01 -18.86 13.77
CA SER A 118 1.84 -17.77 13.23
C SER A 118 1.90 -16.61 14.23
N ILE A 119 3.08 -16.35 14.75
CA ILE A 119 3.38 -15.21 15.63
C ILE A 119 4.16 -14.18 14.79
N SER A 120 3.72 -12.93 14.77
CA SER A 120 4.44 -11.80 14.14
C SER A 120 4.68 -10.69 15.15
N ALA A 121 5.77 -9.95 15.00
CA ALA A 121 6.15 -8.90 15.93
C ALA A 121 6.67 -7.64 15.24
N ASN A 122 6.33 -6.49 15.83
CA ASN A 122 7.03 -5.24 15.58
C ASN A 122 8.17 -5.12 16.58
N ALA A 123 9.38 -4.94 16.08
CA ALA A 123 10.55 -4.61 16.88
C ALA A 123 11.28 -3.42 16.25
N SER A 124 11.75 -2.50 17.08
CA SER A 124 12.38 -1.25 16.64
C SER A 124 13.31 -0.73 17.73
N ASP A 125 14.47 -0.23 17.34
CA ASP A 125 15.39 0.44 18.25
C ASP A 125 15.37 1.97 18.04
N ALA A 126 15.86 2.76 19.00
CA ALA A 126 15.73 4.21 19.04
C ALA A 126 17.03 4.97 18.72
N ASP A 127 18.20 4.42 19.09
CA ASP A 127 19.53 4.95 18.78
C ASP A 127 20.40 3.97 17.96
N GLY A 128 19.93 2.73 17.75
CA GLY A 128 20.57 1.70 16.94
C GLY A 128 19.61 0.90 16.03
N SER A 129 19.73 -0.42 16.06
CA SER A 129 19.04 -1.38 15.19
C SER A 129 18.86 -2.73 15.89
N VAL A 130 17.75 -3.41 15.60
CA VAL A 130 17.44 -4.74 16.15
C VAL A 130 18.26 -5.82 15.46
N THR A 131 18.97 -6.65 16.23
CA THR A 131 19.79 -7.77 15.74
C THR A 131 19.12 -9.14 15.91
N ASN A 132 18.19 -9.29 16.85
CA ASN A 132 17.43 -10.53 17.04
C ASN A 132 16.09 -10.27 17.73
N VAL A 133 15.08 -11.06 17.38
CA VAL A 133 13.78 -11.14 18.05
C VAL A 133 13.55 -12.60 18.45
N GLU A 134 13.80 -12.93 19.71
CA GLU A 134 13.40 -14.21 20.28
C GLU A 134 11.89 -14.20 20.53
N PHE A 135 11.18 -15.23 20.06
CA PHE A 135 9.78 -15.48 20.39
C PHE A 135 9.73 -16.44 21.58
N LEU A 136 8.95 -16.11 22.62
CA LEU A 136 8.88 -16.89 23.85
C LEU A 136 7.44 -17.29 24.18
N ALA A 137 7.25 -18.54 24.61
CA ALA A 137 6.03 -19.02 25.23
C ALA A 137 6.31 -19.41 26.69
N ASN A 138 5.50 -18.89 27.61
CA ASN A 138 5.64 -19.09 29.06
C ASN A 138 7.06 -18.79 29.60
N GLY A 139 7.74 -17.80 28.99
CA GLY A 139 9.11 -17.39 29.33
C GLY A 139 10.23 -18.24 28.72
N SER A 140 9.92 -19.32 28.00
CA SER A 140 10.89 -20.14 27.26
C SER A 140 10.91 -19.74 25.79
N VAL A 141 12.11 -19.61 25.20
CA VAL A 141 12.28 -19.33 23.76
C VAL A 141 11.75 -20.52 22.95
N ILE A 142 10.82 -20.26 22.04
CA ILE A 142 10.22 -21.23 21.11
C ILE A 142 10.78 -21.08 19.69
N GLY A 143 11.28 -19.90 19.34
CA GLY A 143 11.88 -19.58 18.05
C GLY A 143 12.57 -18.22 18.10
N GLN A 144 13.22 -17.82 17.01
CA GLN A 144 13.80 -16.49 16.86
C GLN A 144 13.81 -16.07 15.39
N ASP A 145 13.75 -14.77 15.14
CA ASP A 145 13.93 -14.17 13.81
C ASP A 145 14.88 -12.97 13.93
N ALA A 146 15.90 -12.92 13.07
CA ALA A 146 16.87 -11.83 13.01
C ALA A 146 16.54 -10.81 11.90
N SER A 147 15.48 -11.05 11.12
CA SER A 147 15.09 -10.29 9.94
C SER A 147 13.68 -9.72 10.07
N SER A 148 13.49 -8.45 9.68
CA SER A 148 12.15 -7.84 9.59
C SER A 148 11.51 -8.15 8.23
N PRO A 149 10.21 -8.49 8.13
CA PRO A 149 9.21 -8.51 9.20
C PRO A 149 9.30 -9.74 10.10
N TYR A 150 9.56 -9.51 11.39
CA TYR A 150 9.86 -10.58 12.35
C TYR A 150 8.67 -11.52 12.54
N SER A 151 8.85 -12.80 12.23
CA SER A 151 7.80 -13.80 12.36
C SER A 151 8.31 -15.18 12.73
N PHE A 152 7.47 -15.95 13.43
CA PHE A 152 7.75 -17.32 13.80
C PHE A 152 6.48 -18.19 13.67
N SER A 153 6.61 -19.32 12.98
CA SER A 153 5.55 -20.32 12.83
C SER A 153 5.68 -21.37 13.92
N TRP A 154 4.94 -21.20 15.03
CA TRP A 154 5.02 -22.12 16.16
C TRP A 154 4.18 -23.38 15.91
N SER A 155 4.84 -24.48 15.58
CA SER A 155 4.24 -25.81 15.48
C SER A 155 4.26 -26.54 16.83
N GLY A 156 3.31 -27.45 17.03
CA GLY A 156 3.29 -28.35 18.20
C GLY A 156 2.98 -27.67 19.54
N ALA A 157 2.30 -26.52 19.55
CA ALA A 157 1.78 -25.91 20.77
C ALA A 157 0.84 -26.89 21.49
N ALA A 158 1.13 -27.22 22.75
CA ALA A 158 0.33 -28.14 23.55
C ALA A 158 -1.00 -27.49 23.98
N ALA A 159 -2.02 -28.29 24.29
CA ALA A 159 -3.26 -27.74 24.82
C ALA A 159 -3.08 -27.14 26.23
N GLY A 160 -3.55 -25.90 26.41
CA GLY A 160 -3.34 -25.10 27.60
C GLY A 160 -3.45 -23.60 27.32
N SER A 161 -3.19 -22.77 28.33
CA SER A 161 -3.00 -21.33 28.14
C SER A 161 -1.51 -21.01 28.04
N HIS A 162 -1.15 -20.14 27.10
CA HIS A 162 0.23 -19.73 26.86
C HIS A 162 0.35 -18.22 26.87
N GLN A 163 1.24 -17.70 27.72
CA GLN A 163 1.71 -16.32 27.62
C GLN A 163 2.77 -16.23 26.53
N LEU A 164 2.56 -15.37 25.53
CA LEU A 164 3.54 -15.06 24.49
C LEU A 164 4.19 -13.71 24.75
N THR A 165 5.52 -13.65 24.63
CA THR A 165 6.30 -12.41 24.57
C THR A 165 7.32 -12.50 23.44
N VAL A 166 7.85 -11.35 23.02
CA VAL A 166 9.11 -11.27 22.27
C VAL A 166 10.20 -10.63 23.13
N ARG A 167 11.42 -11.13 23.02
CA ARG A 167 12.62 -10.44 23.51
C ARG A 167 13.39 -9.91 22.30
N VAL A 168 13.53 -8.60 22.26
CA VAL A 168 14.26 -7.87 21.23
C VAL A 168 15.65 -7.56 21.76
N THR A 169 16.67 -7.74 20.93
CA THR A 169 18.08 -7.40 21.18
C THR A 169 18.55 -6.39 20.14
N ASP A 170 19.25 -5.34 20.56
CA ASP A 170 19.81 -4.31 19.68
C ASP A 170 21.25 -4.65 19.19
N ASN A 171 21.95 -3.69 18.56
CA ASN A 171 23.31 -3.86 18.04
C ASN A 171 24.45 -3.53 19.03
N GLU A 172 24.14 -2.99 20.20
CA GLU A 172 25.08 -2.77 21.32
C GLU A 172 24.85 -3.78 22.48
N GLY A 173 23.82 -4.62 22.37
CA GLY A 173 23.54 -5.78 23.22
C GLY A 173 22.61 -5.52 24.40
N ALA A 174 21.88 -4.41 24.46
CA ALA A 174 20.76 -4.31 25.40
C ALA A 174 19.54 -5.05 24.86
N THR A 175 18.57 -5.29 25.75
CA THR A 175 17.41 -6.12 25.44
C THR A 175 16.15 -5.62 26.14
N THR A 176 15.02 -5.78 25.48
CA THR A 176 13.69 -5.53 26.03
C THR A 176 12.81 -6.74 25.77
N THR A 177 12.06 -7.17 26.79
CA THR A 177 10.98 -8.16 26.62
C THR A 177 9.65 -7.42 26.57
N SER A 178 8.80 -7.74 25.59
CA SER A 178 7.50 -7.11 25.40
C SER A 178 6.56 -7.33 26.59
N SER A 179 5.50 -6.52 26.68
CA SER A 179 4.28 -6.95 27.36
C SER A 179 3.81 -8.30 26.81
N ALA A 180 3.26 -9.14 27.68
CA ALA A 180 2.81 -10.48 27.30
C ALA A 180 1.34 -10.45 26.85
N ILE A 181 1.04 -11.16 25.76
CA ILE A 181 -0.33 -11.55 25.40
C ILE A 181 -0.61 -12.97 25.88
N THR A 182 -1.87 -13.34 26.03
CA THR A 182 -2.30 -14.69 26.42
C THR A 182 -3.11 -15.33 25.32
N ILE A 183 -2.71 -16.51 24.85
CA ILE A 183 -3.51 -17.33 23.95
C ILE A 183 -3.98 -18.61 24.64
N THR A 184 -5.02 -19.24 24.08
CA THR A 184 -5.52 -20.55 24.51
C THR A 184 -5.40 -21.55 23.38
N VAL A 185 -4.79 -22.70 23.64
CA VAL A 185 -4.74 -23.83 22.72
C VAL A 185 -5.69 -24.91 23.25
N THR A 186 -6.76 -25.19 22.52
CA THR A 186 -7.72 -26.26 22.81
C THR A 186 -7.34 -27.53 22.05
N ASN A 187 -7.49 -28.72 22.63
CA ASN A 187 -7.43 -29.93 21.80
C ASN A 187 -8.63 -29.91 20.82
N PRO A 188 -8.42 -30.14 19.51
CA PRO A 188 -9.54 -30.28 18.57
C PRO A 188 -10.39 -31.49 18.97
N PRO A 189 -11.73 -31.39 19.05
CA PRO A 189 -12.58 -32.53 19.35
C PRO A 189 -12.55 -33.57 18.22
N SER A 190 -12.02 -34.76 18.51
CA SER A 190 -12.43 -35.98 17.81
C SER A 190 -12.37 -37.18 18.75
N GLY A 191 -13.53 -37.83 18.88
CA GLY A 191 -13.75 -39.08 19.58
C GLY A 191 -15.06 -39.69 19.08
N ASP A 192 -15.24 -40.99 19.25
CA ASP A 192 -16.34 -41.76 18.63
C ASP A 192 -17.75 -41.21 18.94
N CYS A 193 -18.61 -41.15 17.91
CA CYS A 193 -19.98 -40.64 17.94
C CYS A 193 -21.03 -41.67 18.41
N ASN A 194 -20.65 -42.62 19.28
CA ASN A 194 -21.54 -43.61 19.91
C ASN A 194 -22.44 -44.41 18.94
N GLY A 195 -21.98 -44.68 17.71
CA GLY A 195 -22.75 -45.43 16.72
C GLY A 195 -23.89 -44.65 16.03
N THR A 196 -23.91 -43.32 16.15
CA THR A 196 -24.80 -42.46 15.36
C THR A 196 -24.53 -42.65 13.85
N PRO A 197 -25.54 -42.78 12.97
CA PRO A 197 -25.30 -42.97 11.54
C PRO A 197 -24.59 -41.78 10.89
N GLN A 198 -23.59 -42.02 10.02
CA GLN A 198 -23.00 -40.96 9.19
C GLN A 198 -24.06 -40.39 8.22
N TYR A 199 -24.05 -39.08 8.01
CA TYR A 199 -24.90 -38.44 7.00
C TYR A 199 -24.58 -38.95 5.58
N VAL A 200 -25.63 -39.18 4.80
CA VAL A 200 -25.58 -39.54 3.37
C VAL A 200 -26.63 -38.70 2.63
N GLU A 201 -26.28 -38.18 1.46
CA GLU A 201 -27.20 -37.41 0.62
C GLU A 201 -28.45 -38.24 0.24
N ALA A 202 -29.64 -37.63 0.37
CA ALA A 202 -30.94 -38.29 0.18
C ALA A 202 -31.14 -39.60 0.98
N GLY A 203 -30.67 -39.62 2.24
CA GLY A 203 -30.71 -40.79 3.13
C GLY A 203 -32.12 -41.26 3.58
N GLY A 204 -33.17 -40.47 3.36
CA GLY A 204 -34.54 -40.76 3.77
C GLY A 204 -34.84 -40.30 5.20
N TYR A 205 -34.54 -39.05 5.51
CA TYR A 205 -34.53 -38.52 6.88
C TYR A 205 -35.87 -37.89 7.30
N ASP A 206 -36.66 -38.65 8.05
CA ASP A 206 -37.84 -38.15 8.77
C ASP A 206 -37.46 -37.11 9.85
N ALA A 207 -38.42 -36.26 10.22
CA ALA A 207 -38.29 -35.31 11.34
C ALA A 207 -37.80 -36.01 12.62
N GLY A 208 -36.80 -35.43 13.29
CA GLY A 208 -36.19 -36.02 14.48
C GLY A 208 -35.09 -37.07 14.23
N SER A 209 -34.83 -37.46 12.97
CA SER A 209 -33.69 -38.34 12.63
C SER A 209 -32.35 -37.73 13.05
N GLN A 210 -31.47 -38.50 13.68
CA GLN A 210 -30.13 -38.05 14.08
C GLN A 210 -29.03 -38.69 13.23
N VAL A 211 -28.03 -37.88 12.84
CA VAL A 211 -26.85 -38.28 12.07
C VAL A 211 -25.59 -37.60 12.61
N GLN A 212 -24.43 -38.21 12.42
CA GLN A 212 -23.14 -37.55 12.58
C GLN A 212 -22.64 -36.98 11.25
N ASN A 213 -21.96 -35.83 11.32
CA ASN A 213 -21.09 -35.31 10.26
C ASN A 213 -20.05 -34.37 10.88
N VAL A 214 -18.87 -34.21 10.27
CA VAL A 214 -17.80 -33.29 10.71
C VAL A 214 -17.56 -33.24 12.25
N GLY A 215 -17.52 -34.41 12.89
CA GLY A 215 -17.26 -34.56 14.34
C GLY A 215 -18.45 -34.28 15.27
N ASN A 216 -19.64 -34.02 14.73
CA ASN A 216 -20.81 -33.51 15.45
C ASN A 216 -22.08 -34.32 15.13
N ILE A 217 -22.99 -34.41 16.10
CA ILE A 217 -24.33 -34.99 15.93
C ILE A 217 -25.34 -33.87 15.62
N TYR A 218 -26.18 -34.11 14.60
CA TYR A 218 -27.24 -33.23 14.14
C TYR A 218 -28.57 -33.97 14.06
N GLN A 219 -29.67 -33.26 14.29
CA GLN A 219 -31.04 -33.76 14.24
C GLN A 219 -31.84 -33.06 13.15
N CYS A 220 -32.52 -33.82 12.29
CA CYS A 220 -33.44 -33.30 11.28
C CYS A 220 -34.60 -32.55 11.96
N ARG A 221 -34.92 -31.35 11.46
CA ARG A 221 -35.94 -30.48 12.08
C ARG A 221 -37.36 -30.98 11.85
N GLU A 222 -38.27 -30.48 12.66
CA GLU A 222 -39.71 -30.69 12.52
C GLU A 222 -40.27 -30.04 11.23
N TRP A 223 -41.47 -30.45 10.84
CA TRP A 223 -42.19 -29.85 9.71
C TRP A 223 -42.42 -28.34 9.92
N PRO A 224 -42.22 -27.47 8.91
CA PRO A 224 -42.03 -27.76 7.48
C PRO A 224 -40.59 -28.09 7.06
N ASN A 225 -39.60 -27.89 7.93
CA ASN A 225 -38.18 -27.94 7.61
C ASN A 225 -37.64 -29.36 7.34
N SER A 226 -38.32 -30.40 7.83
CA SER A 226 -37.94 -31.81 7.61
C SER A 226 -37.75 -32.17 6.12
N GLY A 227 -38.54 -31.58 5.22
CA GLY A 227 -38.44 -31.79 3.78
C GLY A 227 -37.13 -31.31 3.13
N TRP A 228 -36.23 -30.68 3.89
CA TRP A 228 -34.90 -30.26 3.44
C TRP A 228 -33.77 -31.14 3.98
N CYS A 229 -34.03 -32.08 4.89
CA CYS A 229 -33.02 -33.02 5.40
C CYS A 229 -32.50 -33.97 4.31
N ASP A 230 -33.37 -34.32 3.34
CA ASP A 230 -33.04 -35.05 2.11
C ASP A 230 -32.68 -34.12 0.92
N GLY A 231 -32.48 -32.83 1.18
CA GLY A 231 -32.01 -31.87 0.18
C GLY A 231 -30.56 -32.13 -0.24
N GLY A 232 -30.19 -31.63 -1.42
CA GLY A 232 -28.85 -31.85 -1.99
C GLY A 232 -27.72 -31.35 -1.07
N ALA A 233 -26.65 -32.13 -0.96
CA ALA A 233 -25.64 -32.02 0.08
C ALA A 233 -24.94 -30.65 0.11
N ALA A 234 -24.65 -30.08 -1.06
CA ALA A 234 -24.04 -28.74 -1.17
C ALA A 234 -24.88 -27.62 -0.51
N ALA A 235 -26.21 -27.80 -0.42
CA ALA A 235 -27.10 -26.88 0.27
C ALA A 235 -27.43 -27.35 1.70
N TYR A 236 -27.72 -28.64 1.92
CA TYR A 236 -28.35 -29.09 3.17
C TYR A 236 -27.60 -30.16 3.97
N ALA A 237 -26.35 -30.52 3.61
CA ALA A 237 -25.56 -31.46 4.41
C ALA A 237 -25.28 -30.89 5.83
N PRO A 238 -25.64 -31.61 6.91
CA PRO A 238 -25.50 -31.10 8.28
C PRO A 238 -24.07 -30.68 8.58
N GLY A 239 -23.90 -29.47 9.11
CA GLY A 239 -22.59 -28.88 9.42
C GLY A 239 -21.78 -28.33 8.24
N THR A 240 -22.19 -28.56 6.98
CA THR A 240 -21.34 -28.28 5.79
C THR A 240 -22.03 -27.63 4.59
N GLY A 241 -23.32 -27.88 4.34
CA GLY A 241 -24.07 -27.27 3.23
C GLY A 241 -24.43 -25.80 3.48
N SER A 242 -24.58 -24.99 2.43
CA SER A 242 -24.77 -23.53 2.55
C SER A 242 -26.02 -23.06 3.31
N HIS A 243 -26.97 -23.96 3.53
CA HIS A 243 -28.24 -23.78 4.24
C HIS A 243 -28.50 -24.91 5.25
N TRP A 244 -27.46 -25.58 5.75
CA TRP A 244 -27.63 -26.76 6.62
C TRP A 244 -28.45 -26.45 7.89
N GLN A 245 -28.32 -25.22 8.40
CA GLN A 245 -29.04 -24.73 9.57
C GLN A 245 -30.54 -24.57 9.33
N ASP A 246 -31.03 -24.62 8.09
CA ASP A 246 -32.46 -24.58 7.79
C ASP A 246 -33.09 -25.98 7.89
N ALA A 247 -32.35 -27.04 7.56
CA ALA A 247 -32.79 -28.42 7.63
C ALA A 247 -32.49 -29.09 8.99
N TRP A 248 -31.34 -28.78 9.60
CA TRP A 248 -30.82 -29.50 10.76
C TRP A 248 -30.62 -28.62 12.00
N THR A 249 -30.68 -29.25 13.17
CA THR A 249 -30.31 -28.67 14.47
C THR A 249 -29.10 -29.41 15.02
N PHE A 250 -28.05 -28.68 15.39
CA PHE A 250 -26.91 -29.24 16.11
C PHE A 250 -27.34 -29.78 17.49
N VAL A 251 -26.88 -30.96 17.87
CA VAL A 251 -27.22 -31.65 19.12
C VAL A 251 -26.04 -31.63 20.08
N SER A 252 -24.88 -32.16 19.67
CA SER A 252 -23.68 -32.29 20.50
C SER A 252 -22.44 -32.66 19.67
N GLU A 253 -21.27 -32.26 20.15
CA GLU A 253 -19.97 -32.75 19.65
C GLU A 253 -19.74 -34.21 20.08
N CYS A 254 -18.88 -34.95 19.37
CA CYS A 254 -18.56 -36.35 19.71
C CYS A 254 -17.31 -36.49 20.58
N GLY A 255 -17.41 -37.32 21.63
CA GLY A 255 -16.29 -37.70 22.50
C GLY A 255 -16.72 -38.48 23.74
N GLY A 256 -15.83 -39.18 24.44
CA GLY A 256 -14.42 -39.42 24.13
C GLY A 256 -13.82 -40.43 25.12
N GLY A 257 -12.92 -41.29 24.64
CA GLY A 257 -12.34 -42.38 25.43
C GLY A 257 -10.91 -42.72 24.99
N SER A 258 -10.02 -42.94 25.95
CA SER A 258 -8.59 -43.13 25.68
C SER A 258 -8.27 -44.54 25.18
N GLY A 259 -7.58 -44.62 24.04
CA GLY A 259 -7.06 -45.87 23.47
C GLY A 259 -6.15 -45.56 22.28
N GLY A 260 -4.85 -45.80 22.43
CA GLY A 260 -3.88 -45.56 21.36
C GLY A 260 -3.89 -46.66 20.29
N GLY A 261 -3.90 -46.25 19.03
CA GLY A 261 -3.67 -47.10 17.86
C GLY A 261 -3.07 -46.25 16.74
N GLY A 262 -2.06 -46.75 16.05
CA GLY A 262 -1.45 -46.04 14.93
C GLY A 262 -2.38 -46.07 13.71
N GLY A 263 -2.73 -44.89 13.22
CA GLY A 263 -3.37 -44.67 11.92
C GLY A 263 -2.67 -43.50 11.25
N ASN A 264 -2.42 -43.65 9.95
CA ASN A 264 -1.62 -42.73 9.12
C ASN A 264 -2.05 -41.26 9.27
N SER A 265 -1.08 -40.39 9.58
CA SER A 265 -1.27 -38.94 9.62
C SER A 265 -1.20 -38.37 8.20
N ALA A 266 -2.08 -37.43 7.85
CA ALA A 266 -2.01 -36.79 6.53
C ALA A 266 -0.78 -35.86 6.43
N PRO A 267 -0.17 -35.73 5.23
CA PRO A 267 1.06 -34.97 5.06
C PRO A 267 0.84 -33.45 5.21
N THR A 268 1.92 -32.70 5.32
CA THR A 268 1.92 -31.23 5.20
C THR A 268 2.35 -30.81 3.79
N VAL A 269 1.83 -29.68 3.28
CA VAL A 269 2.29 -29.09 2.01
C VAL A 269 2.09 -27.58 1.96
N SER A 270 3.06 -26.86 1.41
CA SER A 270 2.97 -25.43 1.08
C SER A 270 3.66 -25.14 -0.25
N ILE A 271 3.12 -24.20 -1.03
CA ILE A 271 3.81 -23.66 -2.22
C ILE A 271 4.85 -22.64 -1.73
N THR A 272 6.11 -22.84 -2.11
CA THR A 272 7.25 -21.98 -1.74
C THR A 272 7.72 -21.07 -2.88
N SER A 273 7.38 -21.43 -4.13
CA SER A 273 7.46 -20.58 -5.32
C SER A 273 6.30 -20.94 -6.23
N PRO A 274 5.68 -19.99 -6.96
CA PRO A 274 5.88 -18.55 -6.87
C PRO A 274 5.35 -17.95 -5.56
N ALA A 275 5.73 -16.72 -5.24
CA ALA A 275 5.14 -16.00 -4.13
C ALA A 275 3.69 -15.57 -4.46
N ASN A 276 2.85 -15.39 -3.44
CA ASN A 276 1.48 -14.93 -3.64
C ASN A 276 1.45 -13.55 -4.32
N ASN A 277 0.56 -13.39 -5.29
CA ASN A 277 0.43 -12.24 -6.20
C ASN A 277 1.63 -11.99 -7.14
N THR A 278 2.46 -13.00 -7.44
CA THR A 278 3.53 -12.86 -8.46
C THR A 278 2.94 -12.66 -9.86
N THR A 279 3.49 -11.71 -10.62
CA THR A 279 3.10 -11.46 -12.02
C THR A 279 4.11 -12.03 -13.02
N PHE A 280 3.61 -12.67 -14.06
CA PHE A 280 4.35 -13.28 -15.17
C PHE A 280 3.96 -12.67 -16.52
N SER A 281 4.87 -12.78 -17.50
CA SER A 281 4.60 -12.42 -18.91
C SER A 281 3.96 -13.59 -19.68
N PRO A 282 3.26 -13.36 -20.80
CA PRO A 282 2.54 -14.41 -21.51
C PRO A 282 3.53 -15.37 -22.16
N GLY A 283 3.30 -16.67 -22.01
CA GLY A 283 4.23 -17.69 -22.49
C GLY A 283 5.54 -17.79 -21.68
N ALA A 284 5.68 -17.07 -20.56
CA ALA A 284 6.67 -17.42 -19.56
C ALA A 284 6.34 -18.77 -18.92
N THR A 285 7.37 -19.53 -18.55
CA THR A 285 7.19 -20.75 -17.74
C THR A 285 7.11 -20.37 -16.27
N ILE A 286 6.03 -20.72 -15.61
CA ILE A 286 5.82 -20.55 -14.17
C ILE A 286 6.37 -21.78 -13.47
N ASN A 287 7.43 -21.59 -12.68
CA ASN A 287 8.00 -22.65 -11.86
C ASN A 287 7.33 -22.66 -10.49
N ILE A 288 6.45 -23.64 -10.29
CA ILE A 288 5.82 -23.94 -9.02
C ILE A 288 6.75 -24.88 -8.26
N SER A 289 7.06 -24.57 -7.00
CA SER A 289 7.82 -25.40 -6.07
C SER A 289 7.02 -25.54 -4.78
N ALA A 290 7.04 -26.71 -4.17
CA ALA A 290 6.37 -26.97 -2.92
C ALA A 290 7.25 -27.75 -1.94
N ASP A 291 7.23 -27.31 -0.68
CA ASP A 291 7.72 -28.12 0.43
C ASP A 291 6.57 -28.99 0.93
N ALA A 292 6.83 -30.29 1.06
CA ALA A 292 5.89 -31.24 1.63
C ALA A 292 6.63 -32.23 2.52
N SER A 293 6.09 -32.48 3.72
CA SER A 293 6.68 -33.42 4.68
C SER A 293 5.61 -34.18 5.43
N ASP A 294 5.92 -35.42 5.80
CA ASP A 294 5.00 -36.36 6.42
C ASP A 294 5.51 -36.75 7.82
N ALA A 295 4.60 -37.04 8.75
CA ALA A 295 4.91 -37.10 10.18
C ALA A 295 5.20 -38.51 10.71
N ASP A 296 4.55 -39.54 10.16
CA ASP A 296 4.70 -40.95 10.53
C ASP A 296 5.14 -41.85 9.36
N GLY A 297 5.14 -41.35 8.12
CA GLY A 297 5.63 -42.03 6.92
C GLY A 297 6.44 -41.11 5.99
N THR A 298 6.02 -41.04 4.73
CA THR A 298 6.69 -40.36 3.61
C THR A 298 5.68 -39.85 2.59
N VAL A 299 5.91 -38.65 2.05
CA VAL A 299 5.16 -38.12 0.90
C VAL A 299 5.48 -38.97 -0.34
N SER A 300 4.46 -39.58 -0.94
CA SER A 300 4.59 -40.38 -2.17
C SER A 300 4.54 -39.52 -3.45
N LYS A 301 3.80 -38.40 -3.42
CA LYS A 301 3.78 -37.39 -4.48
C LYS A 301 3.23 -36.04 -4.03
N VAL A 302 3.49 -35.01 -4.83
CA VAL A 302 2.79 -33.72 -4.82
C VAL A 302 2.18 -33.47 -6.20
N SER A 303 0.86 -33.25 -6.24
CA SER A 303 0.11 -32.88 -7.45
C SER A 303 -0.18 -31.36 -7.45
N PHE A 304 0.06 -30.68 -8.56
CA PHE A 304 -0.06 -29.22 -8.71
C PHE A 304 -1.27 -28.85 -9.58
N TYR A 305 -2.00 -27.81 -9.19
CA TYR A 305 -3.27 -27.41 -9.79
C TYR A 305 -3.33 -25.91 -10.10
N GLU A 306 -4.13 -25.54 -11.10
CA GLU A 306 -4.57 -24.18 -11.45
C GLU A 306 -6.10 -24.18 -11.52
N ASP A 307 -6.76 -23.31 -10.76
CA ASP A 307 -8.23 -23.14 -10.75
C ASP A 307 -9.00 -24.48 -10.55
N GLY A 308 -8.38 -25.43 -9.84
CA GLY A 308 -8.89 -26.79 -9.60
C GLY A 308 -8.55 -27.82 -10.70
N THR A 309 -7.97 -27.40 -11.82
CA THR A 309 -7.48 -28.26 -12.91
C THR A 309 -6.08 -28.78 -12.60
N LEU A 310 -5.86 -30.09 -12.74
CA LEU A 310 -4.55 -30.71 -12.53
C LEU A 310 -3.57 -30.28 -13.64
N LEU A 311 -2.48 -29.61 -13.26
CA LEU A 311 -1.38 -29.26 -14.15
C LEU A 311 -0.41 -30.43 -14.35
N GLY A 312 -0.08 -31.13 -13.27
CA GLY A 312 0.89 -32.23 -13.25
C GLY A 312 1.23 -32.70 -11.83
N GLU A 313 2.17 -33.63 -11.70
CA GLU A 313 2.60 -34.16 -10.39
C GLU A 313 4.08 -34.53 -10.39
N ASP A 314 4.68 -34.48 -9.20
CA ASP A 314 6.07 -34.85 -8.92
C ASP A 314 6.10 -35.89 -7.78
N THR A 315 6.91 -36.94 -7.95
CA THR A 315 7.05 -38.05 -7.00
C THR A 315 8.38 -38.02 -6.25
N SER A 316 9.11 -36.89 -6.28
CA SER A 316 10.44 -36.78 -5.66
C SER A 316 10.75 -35.37 -5.17
N ALA A 317 11.09 -35.23 -3.89
CA ALA A 317 11.55 -33.96 -3.33
C ALA A 317 12.92 -33.53 -3.92
N PRO A 318 13.18 -32.23 -4.15
CA PRO A 318 12.29 -31.10 -3.90
C PRO A 318 11.20 -30.98 -4.99
N TYR A 319 9.94 -30.96 -4.57
CA TYR A 319 8.81 -31.09 -5.49
C TYR A 319 8.62 -29.83 -6.34
N ALA A 320 8.59 -29.97 -7.66
CA ALA A 320 8.40 -28.85 -8.56
C ALA A 320 7.64 -29.19 -9.85
N TYR A 321 6.96 -28.19 -10.41
CA TYR A 321 6.32 -28.27 -11.71
C TYR A 321 6.52 -26.99 -12.53
N SER A 322 6.99 -27.15 -13.77
CA SER A 322 7.20 -26.05 -14.73
C SER A 322 5.98 -25.91 -15.65
N TRP A 323 4.99 -25.13 -15.21
CA TRP A 323 3.81 -24.83 -16.01
C TRP A 323 4.16 -23.87 -17.15
N SER A 324 3.85 -24.25 -18.40
CA SER A 324 4.18 -23.46 -19.59
C SER A 324 2.93 -23.22 -20.45
N GLY A 325 2.90 -22.08 -21.14
CA GLY A 325 1.74 -21.69 -21.96
C GLY A 325 0.51 -21.27 -21.15
N ALA A 326 0.71 -20.80 -19.91
CA ALA A 326 -0.35 -20.25 -19.07
C ALA A 326 -1.15 -19.15 -19.83
N PRO A 327 -2.50 -19.17 -19.79
CA PRO A 327 -3.33 -18.13 -20.40
C PRO A 327 -3.07 -16.75 -19.80
N ASN A 328 -3.57 -15.67 -20.41
CA ASN A 328 -3.63 -14.37 -19.73
C ASN A 328 -4.78 -14.38 -18.71
N GLY A 329 -4.53 -13.98 -17.47
CA GLY A 329 -5.52 -13.97 -16.40
C GLY A 329 -4.92 -13.79 -15.00
N SER A 330 -5.77 -14.04 -14.00
CA SER A 330 -5.35 -14.34 -12.62
C SER A 330 -5.71 -15.80 -12.36
N HIS A 331 -4.83 -16.54 -11.70
CA HIS A 331 -4.90 -17.99 -11.55
C HIS A 331 -4.65 -18.39 -10.09
N ALA A 332 -5.46 -19.30 -9.56
CA ALA A 332 -5.35 -19.84 -8.22
C ALA A 332 -4.54 -21.16 -8.24
N LEU A 333 -3.29 -21.11 -7.77
CA LEU A 333 -2.42 -22.29 -7.67
C LEU A 333 -2.59 -22.99 -6.32
N THR A 334 -2.68 -24.32 -6.34
CA THR A 334 -2.61 -25.17 -5.13
C THR A 334 -1.74 -26.41 -5.37
N ALA A 335 -1.17 -26.94 -4.30
CA ALA A 335 -0.42 -28.19 -4.29
C ALA A 335 -1.10 -29.19 -3.33
N VAL A 336 -1.18 -30.46 -3.73
CA VAL A 336 -1.77 -31.54 -2.93
C VAL A 336 -0.70 -32.60 -2.70
N ALA A 337 -0.24 -32.75 -1.46
CA ALA A 337 0.61 -33.86 -1.08
C ALA A 337 -0.23 -35.12 -0.81
N THR A 338 0.30 -36.28 -1.20
CA THR A 338 -0.20 -37.61 -0.87
C THR A 338 0.90 -38.37 -0.13
N ASP A 339 0.59 -39.08 0.95
CA ASP A 339 1.55 -39.93 1.68
C ASP A 339 1.65 -41.35 1.10
N ASN A 340 2.34 -42.27 1.81
CA ASN A 340 2.54 -43.65 1.38
C ASN A 340 1.43 -44.64 1.78
N GLU A 341 0.42 -44.25 2.57
CA GLU A 341 -0.77 -45.07 2.87
C GLU A 341 -2.04 -44.55 2.18
N GLY A 342 -2.00 -43.31 1.66
CA GLY A 342 -2.96 -42.71 0.74
C GLY A 342 -3.76 -41.52 1.28
N ALA A 343 -3.41 -40.94 2.43
CA ALA A 343 -4.05 -39.69 2.87
C ALA A 343 -3.43 -38.47 2.16
N THR A 344 -4.15 -37.35 2.19
CA THR A 344 -3.85 -36.17 1.37
C THR A 344 -4.13 -34.86 2.08
N THR A 345 -3.33 -33.84 1.79
CA THR A 345 -3.52 -32.47 2.26
C THR A 345 -3.32 -31.51 1.09
N THR A 346 -4.17 -30.48 1.02
CA THR A 346 -4.06 -29.38 0.05
C THR A 346 -3.40 -28.17 0.71
N SER A 347 -2.53 -27.47 -0.01
CA SER A 347 -1.91 -26.23 0.44
C SER A 347 -2.92 -25.09 0.55
N THR A 348 -2.51 -23.98 1.18
CA THR A 348 -3.14 -22.69 0.92
C THR A 348 -3.03 -22.32 -0.57
N THR A 349 -3.99 -21.54 -1.05
CA THR A 349 -3.99 -21.00 -2.43
C THR A 349 -2.93 -19.92 -2.59
N VAL A 350 -2.16 -20.00 -3.67
CA VAL A 350 -1.22 -18.96 -4.13
C VAL A 350 -1.78 -18.38 -5.43
N TYR A 351 -2.16 -17.11 -5.41
CA TYR A 351 -2.61 -16.41 -6.62
C TYR A 351 -1.42 -15.93 -7.44
N VAL A 352 -1.51 -16.02 -8.76
CA VAL A 352 -0.56 -15.43 -9.71
C VAL A 352 -1.29 -14.76 -10.86
N SER A 353 -0.69 -13.72 -11.44
CA SER A 353 -1.24 -13.06 -12.63
C SER A 353 -0.35 -13.28 -13.84
N VAL A 354 -0.92 -13.72 -14.95
CA VAL A 354 -0.27 -13.73 -16.26
C VAL A 354 -0.84 -12.58 -17.05
N SER A 355 -0.02 -11.56 -17.28
CA SER A 355 -0.40 -10.38 -18.04
C SER A 355 0.58 -10.19 -19.18
N SER A 356 0.16 -9.55 -20.27
CA SER A 356 1.11 -8.97 -21.21
C SER A 356 1.97 -7.95 -20.46
N GLY A 357 3.21 -8.33 -20.11
CA GLY A 357 4.23 -7.41 -19.62
C GLY A 357 4.33 -6.28 -20.63
N GLY A 358 3.80 -5.12 -20.23
CA GLY A 358 3.11 -4.25 -21.18
C GLY A 358 4.00 -3.78 -22.33
N THR A 359 3.43 -3.76 -23.54
CA THR A 359 3.71 -2.63 -24.44
C THR A 359 3.55 -1.37 -23.60
N PRO A 360 4.59 -0.53 -23.44
CA PRO A 360 4.62 0.51 -22.41
C PRO A 360 3.36 1.38 -22.54
N ASN A 361 2.57 1.46 -21.46
CA ASN A 361 1.28 2.14 -21.47
C ASN A 361 1.51 3.60 -21.93
N PRO A 362 1.01 4.05 -23.09
CA PRO A 362 1.40 5.33 -23.70
C PRO A 362 0.77 6.56 -23.01
N GLY A 363 0.37 6.39 -21.74
CA GLY A 363 -0.63 7.19 -21.06
C GLY A 363 -2.01 7.05 -21.71
N LEU A 364 -2.87 8.03 -21.46
CA LEU A 364 -4.09 8.24 -22.25
C LEU A 364 -3.75 8.58 -23.71
N PRO A 365 -4.63 8.29 -24.70
CA PRO A 365 -4.43 8.73 -26.08
C PRO A 365 -4.34 10.26 -26.20
N ASP A 366 -3.87 10.75 -27.35
CA ASP A 366 -3.64 12.18 -27.58
C ASP A 366 -4.91 13.04 -27.58
N ARG A 367 -6.07 12.44 -27.87
CA ARG A 367 -7.38 13.10 -27.87
C ARG A 367 -8.40 12.18 -27.20
N VAL A 368 -8.80 12.51 -25.97
CA VAL A 368 -9.59 11.62 -25.11
C VAL A 368 -11.09 11.91 -25.18
N LEU A 369 -11.90 10.85 -25.15
CA LEU A 369 -13.25 10.89 -24.59
C LEU A 369 -13.31 10.09 -23.28
N VAL A 370 -13.60 10.79 -22.18
CA VAL A 370 -13.94 10.19 -20.88
C VAL A 370 -15.46 10.15 -20.75
N GLY A 371 -16.01 9.07 -20.22
CA GLY A 371 -17.41 9.01 -19.87
C GLY A 371 -17.64 8.28 -18.54
N TYR A 372 -18.51 8.82 -17.70
CA TYR A 372 -18.97 8.12 -16.49
C TYR A 372 -19.94 7.01 -16.87
N TRP A 373 -19.78 5.84 -16.27
CA TRP A 373 -20.69 4.70 -16.41
C TRP A 373 -21.40 4.48 -15.07
N HIS A 374 -22.73 4.54 -15.07
CA HIS A 374 -23.52 4.38 -13.84
C HIS A 374 -23.53 2.91 -13.39
N ASN A 375 -23.07 2.66 -12.16
CA ASN A 375 -23.31 1.40 -11.44
C ASN A 375 -24.68 1.41 -10.74
N PHE A 376 -25.70 1.93 -11.42
CA PHE A 376 -27.08 2.12 -10.94
C PHE A 376 -27.98 2.58 -12.09
N ASP A 377 -29.31 2.48 -11.94
CA ASP A 377 -30.27 3.18 -12.80
C ASP A 377 -30.82 4.45 -12.14
N ASN A 378 -30.66 5.60 -12.79
CA ASN A 378 -31.24 6.89 -12.40
C ASN A 378 -32.31 7.39 -13.39
N GLY A 379 -32.84 6.51 -14.24
CA GLY A 379 -33.79 6.83 -15.32
C GLY A 379 -33.12 7.07 -16.68
N SER A 380 -31.79 7.05 -16.75
CA SER A 380 -31.04 6.97 -18.00
C SER A 380 -31.02 5.55 -18.60
N GLY A 381 -31.24 4.53 -17.77
CA GLY A 381 -31.13 3.12 -18.15
C GLY A 381 -29.73 2.54 -17.92
N VAL A 382 -29.66 1.22 -17.84
CA VAL A 382 -28.42 0.45 -17.60
C VAL A 382 -27.81 -0.12 -18.88
N VAL A 383 -26.49 -0.31 -18.87
CA VAL A 383 -25.72 -0.93 -19.96
C VAL A 383 -24.56 -1.74 -19.37
N LYS A 384 -24.23 -2.91 -19.93
CA LYS A 384 -23.02 -3.64 -19.51
C LYS A 384 -21.76 -3.00 -20.07
N LEU A 385 -20.64 -3.15 -19.37
CA LEU A 385 -19.36 -2.53 -19.73
C LEU A 385 -18.87 -3.00 -21.10
N ARG A 386 -19.00 -4.29 -21.44
CA ARG A 386 -18.70 -4.80 -22.78
C ARG A 386 -19.56 -4.20 -23.90
N ASP A 387 -20.76 -3.74 -23.57
CA ASP A 387 -21.71 -3.16 -24.53
C ASP A 387 -21.57 -1.62 -24.66
N VAL A 388 -20.61 -1.02 -23.94
CA VAL A 388 -20.25 0.40 -24.04
C VAL A 388 -19.63 0.71 -25.41
N SER A 389 -20.01 1.85 -25.99
CA SER A 389 -19.53 2.31 -27.30
C SER A 389 -17.99 2.39 -27.36
N PRO A 390 -17.32 1.83 -28.39
CA PRO A 390 -15.85 1.83 -28.50
C PRO A 390 -15.24 3.22 -28.78
N LYS A 391 -16.06 4.27 -28.77
CA LYS A 391 -15.65 5.68 -28.93
C LYS A 391 -15.10 6.30 -27.64
N TRP A 392 -15.49 5.76 -26.49
CA TRP A 392 -14.92 6.14 -25.19
C TRP A 392 -13.52 5.58 -25.06
N ASP A 393 -12.57 6.37 -24.54
CA ASP A 393 -11.19 5.93 -24.27
C ASP A 393 -11.00 5.60 -22.80
N VAL A 394 -11.67 6.38 -21.94
CA VAL A 394 -11.66 6.25 -20.49
C VAL A 394 -13.10 6.10 -20.00
N ILE A 395 -13.33 5.13 -19.12
CA ILE A 395 -14.64 4.81 -18.54
C ILE A 395 -14.50 4.93 -17.03
N ASN A 396 -15.13 5.94 -16.44
CA ASN A 396 -15.11 6.18 -15.00
C ASN A 396 -16.31 5.46 -14.37
N ILE A 397 -16.04 4.43 -13.55
CA ILE A 397 -17.06 3.66 -12.85
C ILE A 397 -17.62 4.49 -11.70
N ALA A 398 -18.91 4.84 -11.80
CA ALA A 398 -19.62 5.68 -10.85
C ALA A 398 -20.47 4.83 -9.90
N PHE A 399 -20.13 4.65 -8.62
CA PHE A 399 -18.97 5.16 -7.88
C PHE A 399 -18.50 4.13 -6.85
N ALA A 400 -17.26 4.27 -6.35
CA ALA A 400 -16.92 3.79 -5.02
C ALA A 400 -17.44 4.80 -3.97
N GLU A 401 -18.26 4.31 -3.05
CA GLU A 401 -18.93 5.12 -2.01
C GLU A 401 -18.47 4.69 -0.61
N PRO A 402 -18.48 5.58 0.40
CA PRO A 402 -18.18 5.20 1.77
C PRO A 402 -19.33 4.38 2.36
N THR A 403 -19.02 3.33 3.13
CA THR A 403 -20.03 2.41 3.72
C THR A 403 -21.03 3.09 4.67
N THR A 404 -20.72 4.31 5.09
CA THR A 404 -21.61 5.24 5.79
C THR A 404 -21.34 6.64 5.24
N GLN A 405 -22.37 7.47 5.01
CA GLN A 405 -22.19 8.85 4.55
C GLN A 405 -21.30 9.65 5.50
N GLY A 406 -20.28 10.33 4.96
CA GLY A 406 -19.23 11.01 5.74
C GLY A 406 -18.16 10.08 6.33
N GLY A 407 -18.25 8.76 6.12
CA GLY A 407 -17.24 7.80 6.56
C GLY A 407 -16.01 7.73 5.64
N ALA A 408 -14.95 7.09 6.12
CA ALA A 408 -13.69 6.90 5.40
C ALA A 408 -13.50 5.50 4.78
N THR A 409 -14.29 4.52 5.23
CA THR A 409 -14.23 3.13 4.76
C THR A 409 -14.98 3.01 3.43
N MET A 410 -14.25 2.83 2.32
CA MET A 410 -14.83 2.78 0.98
C MET A 410 -15.30 1.37 0.60
N ALA A 411 -16.34 1.29 -0.23
CA ALA A 411 -16.83 0.06 -0.83
C ALA A 411 -17.20 0.26 -2.30
N PHE A 412 -17.10 -0.82 -3.08
CA PHE A 412 -17.65 -0.91 -4.44
C PHE A 412 -18.14 -2.34 -4.70
N THR A 413 -19.35 -2.45 -5.24
CA THR A 413 -20.00 -3.70 -5.64
C THR A 413 -20.76 -3.45 -6.93
N PRO A 414 -20.54 -4.22 -8.02
CA PRO A 414 -21.32 -4.12 -9.24
C PRO A 414 -22.82 -4.28 -8.99
N ASP A 415 -23.64 -3.43 -9.60
CA ASP A 415 -25.11 -3.48 -9.44
C ASP A 415 -25.65 -4.84 -9.95
N ASN A 416 -26.41 -5.52 -9.09
CA ASN A 416 -26.99 -6.84 -9.35
C ASN A 416 -28.17 -6.81 -10.34
N ALA A 417 -28.72 -5.64 -10.64
CA ALA A 417 -29.63 -5.43 -11.78
C ALA A 417 -28.89 -5.44 -13.13
N ILE A 418 -27.57 -5.21 -13.12
CA ILE A 418 -26.72 -5.17 -14.32
C ILE A 418 -25.91 -6.46 -14.46
N TYR A 419 -25.26 -6.94 -13.40
CA TYR A 419 -24.38 -8.11 -13.43
C TYR A 419 -24.91 -9.27 -12.59
N SER A 420 -24.77 -10.49 -13.15
CA SER A 420 -25.15 -11.73 -12.47
C SER A 420 -24.15 -12.15 -11.39
N SER A 421 -22.91 -11.65 -11.45
CA SER A 421 -21.85 -11.90 -10.46
C SER A 421 -20.74 -10.84 -10.56
N THR A 422 -19.99 -10.67 -9.48
CA THR A 422 -18.77 -9.83 -9.44
C THR A 422 -17.77 -10.22 -10.53
N GLN A 423 -17.61 -11.52 -10.81
CA GLN A 423 -16.68 -12.00 -11.83
C GLN A 423 -17.12 -11.62 -13.25
N GLU A 424 -18.42 -11.54 -13.53
CA GLU A 424 -18.91 -11.06 -14.83
C GLU A 424 -18.47 -9.61 -15.08
N PHE A 425 -18.53 -8.74 -14.06
CA PHE A 425 -18.02 -7.38 -14.14
C PHE A 425 -16.50 -7.35 -14.37
N LYS A 426 -15.71 -8.10 -13.59
CA LYS A 426 -14.24 -8.17 -13.77
C LYS A 426 -13.85 -8.62 -15.18
N ASN A 427 -14.58 -9.58 -15.74
CA ASN A 427 -14.36 -10.07 -17.11
C ASN A 427 -14.63 -8.98 -18.16
N ASP A 428 -15.69 -8.17 -17.98
CA ASP A 428 -15.99 -7.05 -18.88
C ASP A 428 -14.99 -5.88 -18.73
N VAL A 429 -14.46 -5.62 -17.53
CA VAL A 429 -13.34 -4.67 -17.30
C VAL A 429 -12.10 -5.11 -18.06
N ALA A 430 -11.67 -6.37 -17.86
CA ALA A 430 -10.51 -6.93 -18.55
C ALA A 430 -10.71 -6.99 -20.08
N TYR A 431 -11.94 -7.23 -20.54
CA TYR A 431 -12.29 -7.14 -21.97
C TYR A 431 -12.07 -5.71 -22.50
N LEU A 432 -12.59 -4.68 -21.85
CA LEU A 432 -12.38 -3.29 -22.27
C LEU A 432 -10.89 -2.91 -22.30
N GLN A 433 -10.13 -3.33 -21.29
CA GLN A 433 -8.68 -3.14 -21.24
C GLN A 433 -7.96 -3.83 -22.41
N SER A 434 -8.39 -5.04 -22.80
CA SER A 434 -7.88 -5.72 -23.99
C SER A 434 -8.13 -4.96 -25.31
N GLN A 435 -9.16 -4.10 -25.34
CA GLN A 435 -9.46 -3.20 -26.46
C GLN A 435 -8.73 -1.83 -26.34
N GLY A 436 -7.74 -1.74 -25.44
CA GLY A 436 -6.93 -0.53 -25.22
C GLY A 436 -7.65 0.58 -24.46
N LYS A 437 -8.79 0.28 -23.82
CA LYS A 437 -9.54 1.25 -23.01
C LYS A 437 -8.98 1.32 -21.60
N LYS A 438 -9.30 2.42 -20.89
CA LYS A 438 -8.96 2.61 -19.50
C LYS A 438 -10.22 2.60 -18.65
N VAL A 439 -10.27 1.74 -17.64
CA VAL A 439 -11.41 1.62 -16.73
C VAL A 439 -10.94 2.06 -15.35
N LEU A 440 -11.47 3.19 -14.87
CA LEU A 440 -11.06 3.84 -13.63
C LEU A 440 -12.18 3.70 -12.59
N ILE A 441 -11.86 3.56 -11.32
CA ILE A 441 -12.86 3.74 -10.26
C ILE A 441 -12.97 5.21 -9.90
N SER A 442 -14.18 5.78 -9.92
CA SER A 442 -14.41 7.14 -9.44
C SER A 442 -14.88 7.13 -7.99
N ILE A 443 -14.34 8.06 -7.20
CA ILE A 443 -14.75 8.30 -5.81
C ILE A 443 -15.58 9.58 -5.70
N GLY A 444 -16.77 9.47 -5.09
CA GLY A 444 -17.61 10.61 -4.76
C GLY A 444 -18.98 10.60 -5.42
N GLY A 445 -19.31 11.68 -6.14
CA GLY A 445 -20.68 12.02 -6.54
C GLY A 445 -21.58 12.38 -5.35
N ALA A 446 -22.82 12.79 -5.66
CA ALA A 446 -23.73 13.45 -4.72
C ALA A 446 -24.04 12.68 -3.41
N ASN A 447 -23.96 11.34 -3.42
CA ASN A 447 -24.14 10.50 -2.22
C ASN A 447 -22.81 10.15 -1.54
N GLY A 448 -21.72 10.02 -2.32
CA GLY A 448 -20.38 9.60 -1.89
C GLY A 448 -19.60 10.66 -1.12
N THR A 449 -20.24 11.38 -0.20
CA THR A 449 -19.54 12.33 0.68
C THR A 449 -18.59 11.60 1.63
N ILE A 450 -17.28 11.84 1.52
CA ILE A 450 -16.22 11.22 2.34
C ILE A 450 -15.63 12.28 3.27
N HIS A 451 -15.58 12.06 4.59
CA HIS A 451 -14.86 12.94 5.51
C HIS A 451 -13.61 12.23 6.05
N LEU A 452 -12.44 12.84 5.84
CA LEU A 452 -11.16 12.36 6.37
C LEU A 452 -10.66 13.39 7.39
N ASP A 453 -11.21 13.36 8.60
CA ASP A 453 -10.93 14.36 9.64
C ASP A 453 -9.66 14.05 10.43
N ASN A 454 -9.08 12.85 10.28
CA ASN A 454 -7.84 12.42 10.92
C ASN A 454 -7.01 11.43 10.06
N SER A 455 -5.84 11.02 10.56
CA SER A 455 -4.92 10.12 9.84
C SER A 455 -5.34 8.64 9.86
N GLN A 456 -6.19 8.21 10.79
CA GLN A 456 -6.81 6.88 10.77
C GLN A 456 -7.88 6.79 9.68
N ASP A 457 -8.64 7.87 9.45
CA ASP A 457 -9.57 7.97 8.32
C ASP A 457 -8.80 7.86 6.99
N ALA A 458 -7.72 8.62 6.83
CA ALA A 458 -6.84 8.55 5.65
C ALA A 458 -6.30 7.13 5.40
N GLN A 459 -5.99 6.38 6.46
CA GLN A 459 -5.55 4.99 6.37
C GLN A 459 -6.70 4.03 6.01
N SER A 460 -7.92 4.24 6.54
CA SER A 460 -9.08 3.42 6.16
C SER A 460 -9.42 3.61 4.68
N PHE A 461 -9.47 4.87 4.23
CA PHE A 461 -9.68 5.24 2.84
C PHE A 461 -8.61 4.64 1.92
N SER A 462 -7.33 4.79 2.24
CA SER A 462 -6.25 4.29 1.39
C SER A 462 -6.22 2.76 1.30
N THR A 463 -6.48 2.07 2.43
CA THR A 463 -6.55 0.61 2.48
C THR A 463 -7.74 0.09 1.68
N THR A 464 -8.92 0.69 1.84
CA THR A 464 -10.14 0.25 1.14
C THR A 464 -10.11 0.56 -0.35
N MET A 465 -9.67 1.75 -0.76
CA MET A 465 -9.52 2.07 -2.18
C MET A 465 -8.44 1.22 -2.87
N THR A 466 -7.31 0.96 -2.21
CA THR A 466 -6.29 0.03 -2.73
C THR A 466 -6.85 -1.39 -2.89
N SER A 467 -7.70 -1.85 -1.96
CA SER A 467 -8.40 -3.12 -2.07
C SER A 467 -9.34 -3.16 -3.28
N ILE A 468 -10.20 -2.14 -3.45
CA ILE A 468 -11.13 -2.03 -4.59
C ILE A 468 -10.38 -2.01 -5.93
N ILE A 469 -9.31 -1.21 -6.05
CA ILE A 469 -8.52 -1.12 -7.29
C ILE A 469 -7.94 -2.48 -7.67
N ASN A 470 -7.36 -3.22 -6.72
CA ASN A 470 -6.78 -4.54 -6.95
C ASN A 470 -7.83 -5.63 -7.22
N GLU A 471 -8.93 -5.64 -6.46
CA GLU A 471 -10.00 -6.63 -6.58
C GLU A 471 -10.67 -6.61 -7.96
N TYR A 472 -10.87 -5.42 -8.53
CA TYR A 472 -11.55 -5.22 -9.81
C TYR A 472 -10.60 -4.97 -10.99
N GLY A 473 -9.29 -4.81 -10.75
CA GLY A 473 -8.27 -4.65 -11.78
C GLY A 473 -8.28 -3.30 -12.51
N PHE A 474 -8.70 -2.22 -11.85
CA PHE A 474 -8.84 -0.90 -12.49
C PHE A 474 -7.48 -0.28 -12.89
N ASP A 475 -7.46 0.41 -14.04
CA ASP A 475 -6.25 1.09 -14.55
C ASP A 475 -5.83 2.32 -13.73
N GLY A 476 -6.73 2.82 -12.88
CA GLY A 476 -6.61 4.15 -12.29
C GLY A 476 -7.76 4.53 -11.36
N LEU A 477 -7.68 5.76 -10.86
CA LEU A 477 -8.67 6.37 -9.99
C LEU A 477 -9.04 7.77 -10.50
N ASP A 478 -10.31 8.10 -10.35
CA ASP A 478 -10.88 9.40 -10.64
C ASP A 478 -11.41 10.09 -9.37
N ILE A 479 -11.05 11.36 -9.16
CA ILE A 479 -11.40 12.13 -7.96
C ILE A 479 -12.58 13.09 -8.25
N ASP A 480 -13.80 12.65 -7.94
CA ASP A 480 -15.09 13.35 -8.17
C ASP A 480 -15.80 13.71 -6.83
N LEU A 481 -15.04 14.33 -5.92
CA LEU A 481 -15.48 14.64 -4.55
C LEU A 481 -16.35 15.89 -4.49
N GLU A 482 -17.65 15.70 -4.31
CA GLU A 482 -18.62 16.77 -4.18
C GLU A 482 -18.91 17.15 -2.71
N GLY A 483 -19.65 18.26 -2.53
CA GLY A 483 -20.28 18.67 -1.28
C GLY A 483 -19.32 19.05 -0.15
N SER A 484 -19.36 18.31 0.96
CA SER A 484 -18.60 18.62 2.19
C SER A 484 -17.32 17.80 2.36
N SER A 485 -16.93 17.07 1.31
CA SER A 485 -15.77 16.16 1.31
C SER A 485 -14.45 16.93 1.42
N LEU A 486 -14.31 18.02 0.64
CA LEU A 486 -13.23 18.99 0.74
C LEU A 486 -13.79 20.36 1.08
N SER A 487 -13.19 21.03 2.08
CA SER A 487 -13.59 22.38 2.52
C SER A 487 -12.43 23.04 3.27
N LEU A 488 -12.20 24.32 2.99
CA LEU A 488 -11.14 25.14 3.57
C LEU A 488 -11.60 25.78 4.89
N ALA A 489 -10.89 25.45 5.96
CA ALA A 489 -11.11 25.99 7.30
C ALA A 489 -10.60 27.43 7.44
N GLY A 490 -11.15 28.18 8.39
CA GLY A 490 -10.73 29.56 8.66
C GLY A 490 -9.25 29.65 9.08
N GLY A 491 -8.43 30.27 8.23
CA GLY A 491 -6.98 30.37 8.40
C GLY A 491 -6.18 29.61 7.32
N ASP A 492 -6.80 28.63 6.65
CA ASP A 492 -6.24 28.02 5.45
C ASP A 492 -6.26 29.04 4.31
N THR A 493 -5.08 29.51 3.93
CA THR A 493 -4.87 30.63 3.00
C THR A 493 -3.76 30.35 1.97
N ASP A 494 -3.07 29.22 2.09
CA ASP A 494 -2.02 28.81 1.17
C ASP A 494 -2.26 27.42 0.59
N PHE A 495 -2.70 27.36 -0.67
CA PHE A 495 -2.96 26.10 -1.36
C PHE A 495 -1.70 25.21 -1.49
N ARG A 496 -0.51 25.79 -1.33
CA ARG A 496 0.77 25.06 -1.37
C ARG A 496 1.10 24.42 -0.02
N ASN A 497 0.43 24.84 1.05
CA ASN A 497 0.64 24.44 2.44
C ASN A 497 -0.72 24.33 3.17
N PRO A 498 -1.65 23.45 2.73
CA PRO A 498 -2.98 23.35 3.33
C PRO A 498 -2.91 22.92 4.80
N VAL A 499 -3.86 23.41 5.59
CA VAL A 499 -3.98 23.10 7.04
C VAL A 499 -5.37 22.58 7.43
N SER A 500 -6.32 22.59 6.50
CA SER A 500 -7.66 22.02 6.67
C SER A 500 -7.58 20.49 6.74
N PRO A 501 -7.98 19.83 7.85
CA PRO A 501 -7.72 18.40 8.07
C PRO A 501 -8.16 17.51 6.91
N ARG A 502 -9.37 17.73 6.37
CA ARG A 502 -9.92 16.97 5.23
C ARG A 502 -9.07 17.04 3.97
N VAL A 503 -8.47 18.20 3.70
CA VAL A 503 -7.59 18.38 2.54
C VAL A 503 -6.25 17.67 2.78
N VAL A 504 -5.66 17.86 3.97
CA VAL A 504 -4.38 17.25 4.36
C VAL A 504 -4.47 15.72 4.40
N HIS A 505 -5.52 15.17 5.00
CA HIS A 505 -5.74 13.74 5.14
C HIS A 505 -6.27 13.09 3.86
N PHE A 506 -6.94 13.82 2.97
CA PHE A 506 -7.20 13.33 1.61
C PHE A 506 -5.92 13.20 0.79
N ILE A 507 -5.03 14.21 0.84
CA ILE A 507 -3.70 14.11 0.20
C ILE A 507 -2.90 12.95 0.81
N GLN A 508 -2.87 12.81 2.14
CA GLN A 508 -2.23 11.66 2.82
C GLN A 508 -2.80 10.32 2.36
N GLY A 509 -4.13 10.20 2.27
CA GLY A 509 -4.82 8.99 1.84
C GLY A 509 -4.53 8.65 0.38
N MET A 510 -4.60 9.63 -0.52
CA MET A 510 -4.31 9.45 -1.94
C MET A 510 -2.83 9.17 -2.22
N ASP A 511 -1.89 9.76 -1.49
CA ASP A 511 -0.47 9.41 -1.58
C ASP A 511 -0.24 7.95 -1.17
N ALA A 512 -0.93 7.47 -0.13
CA ALA A 512 -0.88 6.07 0.29
C ALA A 512 -1.53 5.10 -0.72
N VAL A 513 -2.62 5.50 -1.40
CA VAL A 513 -3.15 4.74 -2.56
C VAL A 513 -2.08 4.68 -3.66
N LEU A 514 -1.58 5.83 -4.11
CA LEU A 514 -0.66 5.93 -5.25
C LEU A 514 0.69 5.23 -5.00
N ALA A 515 1.16 5.12 -3.76
CA ALA A 515 2.38 4.37 -3.40
C ALA A 515 2.31 2.85 -3.68
N ASN A 516 1.10 2.30 -3.83
CA ASN A 516 0.89 0.90 -4.21
C ASN A 516 1.03 0.68 -5.72
N PHE A 517 0.83 1.72 -6.54
CA PHE A 517 0.71 1.60 -8.01
C PHE A 517 1.89 2.21 -8.77
N GLY A 518 2.05 1.81 -10.04
CA GLY A 518 3.15 2.26 -10.90
C GLY A 518 2.91 3.62 -11.56
N SER A 519 3.91 4.08 -12.33
CA SER A 519 3.81 5.25 -13.23
C SER A 519 2.69 5.19 -14.26
N ASP A 520 2.24 3.96 -14.56
CA ASP A 520 1.32 3.64 -15.63
C ASP A 520 -0.15 3.64 -15.16
N PHE A 521 -0.38 3.82 -13.85
CA PHE A 521 -1.69 4.01 -13.23
C PHE A 521 -2.26 5.38 -13.63
N VAL A 522 -3.51 5.45 -14.06
CA VAL A 522 -4.14 6.70 -14.51
C VAL A 522 -4.69 7.45 -13.29
N LEU A 523 -4.39 8.75 -13.17
CA LEU A 523 -5.04 9.62 -12.18
C LEU A 523 -5.82 10.73 -12.88
N THR A 524 -7.12 10.83 -12.60
CA THR A 524 -8.00 11.90 -13.10
C THR A 524 -8.75 12.61 -11.98
N ALA A 525 -9.34 13.77 -12.27
CA ALA A 525 -10.17 14.53 -11.32
C ALA A 525 -11.28 15.32 -12.01
N ALA A 526 -12.45 15.38 -11.37
CA ALA A 526 -13.67 16.03 -11.88
C ALA A 526 -14.33 17.02 -10.90
N PRO A 527 -13.61 17.95 -10.26
CA PRO A 527 -14.25 18.93 -9.37
C PRO A 527 -15.27 19.83 -10.09
N GLU A 528 -16.29 20.29 -9.37
CA GLU A 528 -17.09 21.44 -9.82
C GLU A 528 -16.22 22.71 -9.89
N THR A 529 -16.54 23.65 -10.80
CA THR A 529 -15.73 24.90 -10.96
C THR A 529 -15.60 25.72 -9.68
N ALA A 530 -16.55 25.63 -8.74
CA ALA A 530 -16.48 26.34 -7.46
C ALA A 530 -15.21 25.98 -6.66
N TYR A 531 -14.80 24.71 -6.66
CA TYR A 531 -13.62 24.22 -5.95
C TYR A 531 -12.31 24.55 -6.67
N VAL A 532 -12.37 25.05 -7.91
CA VAL A 532 -11.22 25.37 -8.76
C VAL A 532 -11.24 26.84 -9.21
N GLN A 533 -11.91 27.18 -10.31
CA GLN A 533 -11.99 28.56 -10.84
C GLN A 533 -12.67 29.53 -9.85
N GLY A 534 -13.59 29.06 -9.00
CA GLY A 534 -14.16 29.86 -7.91
C GLY A 534 -13.09 30.41 -6.95
N GLY A 535 -11.96 29.71 -6.83
CA GLY A 535 -10.75 30.12 -6.12
C GLY A 535 -10.14 31.45 -6.59
N TYR A 536 -10.42 31.88 -7.82
CA TYR A 536 -10.06 33.20 -8.34
C TYR A 536 -10.77 34.33 -7.56
N SER A 537 -12.04 34.12 -7.20
CA SER A 537 -12.88 35.10 -6.49
C SER A 537 -12.92 34.95 -4.97
N THR A 538 -12.74 33.73 -4.44
CA THR A 538 -12.82 33.43 -3.01
C THR A 538 -12.06 32.13 -2.72
N TYR A 539 -11.23 32.14 -1.68
CA TYR A 539 -10.54 30.95 -1.18
C TYR A 539 -11.01 30.71 0.27
N GLY A 540 -11.87 29.72 0.47
CA GLY A 540 -12.53 29.47 1.76
C GLY A 540 -13.85 28.71 1.64
N GLY A 541 -14.14 27.83 2.60
CA GLY A 541 -15.25 26.87 2.46
C GLY A 541 -15.00 25.96 1.26
N ILE A 542 -16.01 25.71 0.42
CA ILE A 542 -15.82 24.93 -0.83
C ILE A 542 -15.01 25.71 -1.89
N PHE A 543 -15.02 27.05 -1.86
CA PHE A 543 -14.45 27.84 -2.94
C PHE A 543 -12.91 27.75 -2.93
N GLY A 544 -12.35 27.23 -4.03
CA GLY A 544 -10.92 26.91 -4.14
C GLY A 544 -10.44 25.66 -3.38
N ALA A 545 -11.32 24.86 -2.77
CA ALA A 545 -10.91 23.77 -1.88
C ALA A 545 -10.27 22.55 -2.57
N TYR A 546 -10.35 22.43 -3.90
CA TYR A 546 -9.57 21.44 -4.67
C TYR A 546 -8.16 21.93 -5.00
N LEU A 547 -7.88 23.23 -4.95
CA LEU A 547 -6.59 23.79 -5.37
C LEU A 547 -5.38 23.16 -4.63
N PRO A 548 -5.42 22.84 -3.33
CA PRO A 548 -4.29 22.17 -2.69
C PRO A 548 -4.06 20.75 -3.21
N VAL A 549 -5.13 20.01 -3.47
CA VAL A 549 -5.10 18.65 -4.05
C VAL A 549 -4.56 18.71 -5.49
N LEU A 550 -5.06 19.64 -6.28
CA LEU A 550 -4.63 19.87 -7.67
C LEU A 550 -3.19 20.39 -7.77
N TYR A 551 -2.72 21.17 -6.80
CA TYR A 551 -1.33 21.62 -6.73
C TYR A 551 -0.39 20.47 -6.36
N HIS A 552 -0.71 19.69 -5.32
CA HIS A 552 0.10 18.54 -4.90
C HIS A 552 0.20 17.47 -6.00
N TYR A 553 -0.90 17.19 -6.72
CA TYR A 553 -0.92 16.27 -7.86
C TYR A 553 -0.62 16.93 -9.21
N HIS A 554 -0.22 18.20 -9.28
CA HIS A 554 -0.10 18.96 -10.55
C HIS A 554 0.73 18.24 -11.62
N ASN A 555 1.88 17.67 -11.25
CA ASN A 555 2.76 16.95 -12.16
C ASN A 555 2.49 15.43 -12.22
N ARG A 556 1.57 14.92 -11.40
CA ARG A 556 1.14 13.51 -11.37
C ARG A 556 -0.17 13.27 -12.14
N LEU A 557 -1.07 14.24 -12.16
CA LEU A 557 -2.40 14.14 -12.74
C LEU A 557 -2.32 13.94 -14.26
N ASP A 558 -2.94 12.89 -14.78
CA ASP A 558 -2.95 12.58 -16.22
C ASP A 558 -4.10 13.30 -16.94
N LEU A 559 -5.18 13.65 -16.22
CA LEU A 559 -6.30 14.45 -16.75
C LEU A 559 -7.06 15.22 -15.66
N LEU A 560 -7.34 16.50 -15.90
CA LEU A 560 -8.31 17.31 -15.17
C LEU A 560 -9.48 17.61 -16.12
N HIS A 561 -10.70 17.26 -15.69
CA HIS A 561 -11.93 17.61 -16.38
C HIS A 561 -12.96 18.17 -15.41
N VAL A 562 -12.81 19.45 -15.12
CA VAL A 562 -13.74 20.22 -14.28
C VAL A 562 -15.17 20.10 -14.84
N GLN A 563 -16.16 19.97 -13.96
CA GLN A 563 -17.58 19.95 -14.35
C GLN A 563 -18.02 21.36 -14.79
N HIS A 564 -18.20 21.60 -16.10
CA HIS A 564 -18.68 22.90 -16.64
C HIS A 564 -20.23 23.00 -16.62
N TYR A 565 -20.85 22.49 -15.56
CA TYR A 565 -22.30 22.37 -15.38
C TYR A 565 -22.70 22.48 -13.90
N ASN A 566 -24.00 22.51 -13.60
CA ASN A 566 -24.59 22.72 -12.26
C ASN A 566 -24.18 23.99 -11.47
N THR A 567 -23.33 24.85 -12.03
CA THR A 567 -22.55 25.86 -11.29
C THR A 567 -23.03 27.33 -11.44
N GLY A 568 -23.83 27.65 -12.46
CA GLY A 568 -24.33 29.01 -12.67
C GLY A 568 -23.39 29.89 -13.51
N CYS A 569 -22.71 30.87 -12.90
CA CYS A 569 -21.69 31.69 -13.58
C CYS A 569 -20.38 31.74 -12.78
N MET A 570 -19.25 31.86 -13.48
CA MET A 570 -17.91 32.01 -12.90
C MET A 570 -17.12 33.12 -13.60
N LEU A 571 -16.19 33.75 -12.89
CA LEU A 571 -15.36 34.82 -13.44
C LEU A 571 -14.29 34.27 -14.37
N GLY A 572 -14.16 34.87 -15.56
CA GLY A 572 -12.99 34.72 -16.43
C GLY A 572 -11.78 35.48 -15.89
N LEU A 573 -10.63 35.31 -16.58
CA LEU A 573 -9.37 36.05 -16.29
C LEU A 573 -9.45 37.57 -16.59
N ASP A 574 -10.61 38.05 -17.04
CA ASP A 574 -10.96 39.44 -17.38
C ASP A 574 -12.06 40.01 -16.46
N ASP A 575 -12.24 39.42 -15.28
CA ASP A 575 -13.23 39.77 -14.26
C ASP A 575 -14.71 39.69 -14.71
N GLN A 576 -15.01 39.12 -15.88
CA GLN A 576 -16.40 38.98 -16.37
C GLN A 576 -17.01 37.65 -15.93
N CYS A 577 -18.24 37.65 -15.40
CA CYS A 577 -18.94 36.40 -15.07
C CYS A 577 -19.58 35.78 -16.31
N TYR A 578 -19.07 34.63 -16.73
CA TYR A 578 -19.63 33.84 -17.83
C TYR A 578 -20.57 32.77 -17.30
N SER A 579 -21.74 32.62 -17.93
CA SER A 579 -22.74 31.63 -17.53
C SER A 579 -22.51 30.28 -18.22
N GLN A 580 -22.68 29.19 -17.47
CA GLN A 580 -22.74 27.83 -17.99
C GLN A 580 -23.74 27.70 -19.15
N GLY A 581 -23.52 26.74 -20.06
CA GLY A 581 -24.35 26.59 -21.26
C GLY A 581 -23.90 27.45 -22.46
N THR A 582 -22.77 28.16 -22.35
CA THR A 582 -22.29 29.12 -23.37
C THR A 582 -20.87 28.83 -23.83
N ALA A 583 -20.56 29.16 -25.09
CA ALA A 583 -19.23 28.98 -25.65
C ALA A 583 -18.16 29.82 -24.91
N ASP A 584 -18.47 31.08 -24.58
CA ASP A 584 -17.59 31.96 -23.80
C ASP A 584 -17.16 31.30 -22.47
N PHE A 585 -18.11 30.69 -21.74
CA PHE A 585 -17.83 30.00 -20.47
C PHE A 585 -16.88 28.81 -20.64
N HIS A 586 -17.08 27.95 -21.63
CA HIS A 586 -16.19 26.81 -21.85
C HIS A 586 -14.77 27.25 -22.25
N VAL A 587 -14.62 28.36 -22.99
CA VAL A 587 -13.31 28.93 -23.32
C VAL A 587 -12.67 29.57 -22.08
N ALA A 588 -13.38 30.43 -21.34
CA ALA A 588 -12.84 31.14 -20.18
C ALA A 588 -12.41 30.19 -19.04
N MET A 589 -13.26 29.22 -18.70
CA MET A 589 -12.96 28.24 -17.66
C MET A 589 -11.84 27.26 -18.08
N GLY A 590 -11.68 27.00 -19.38
CA GLY A 590 -10.63 26.16 -19.94
C GLY A 590 -9.27 26.88 -20.05
N GLU A 591 -9.24 28.12 -20.53
CA GLU A 591 -8.02 28.92 -20.59
C GLU A 591 -7.48 29.23 -19.18
N MET A 592 -8.35 29.48 -18.19
CA MET A 592 -7.93 29.71 -16.80
C MET A 592 -7.03 28.58 -16.25
N LEU A 593 -7.28 27.32 -16.63
CA LEU A 593 -6.46 26.18 -16.22
C LEU A 593 -5.12 26.11 -16.99
N MET A 594 -5.10 26.55 -18.25
CA MET A 594 -3.92 26.51 -19.13
C MET A 594 -3.07 27.79 -19.13
N GLN A 595 -3.50 28.84 -18.41
CA GLN A 595 -2.71 30.04 -18.08
C GLN A 595 -2.27 30.06 -16.60
N GLY A 596 -3.00 29.38 -15.72
CA GLY A 596 -2.94 29.64 -14.28
C GLY A 596 -3.65 30.95 -13.92
N PHE A 597 -3.83 31.20 -12.62
CA PHE A 597 -4.65 32.32 -12.14
C PHE A 597 -4.32 32.76 -10.71
N SER A 598 -4.55 34.03 -10.38
CA SER A 598 -4.41 34.53 -9.01
C SER A 598 -5.48 33.93 -8.09
N VAL A 599 -5.09 33.35 -6.96
CA VAL A 599 -6.03 32.80 -5.97
C VAL A 599 -6.37 33.87 -4.93
N ALA A 600 -7.66 34.05 -4.62
CA ALA A 600 -8.13 35.10 -3.74
C ALA A 600 -7.50 35.03 -2.35
N GLY A 601 -6.82 36.11 -1.91
CA GLY A 601 -6.13 36.17 -0.61
C GLY A 601 -4.79 35.43 -0.54
N ASN A 602 -4.38 34.71 -1.59
CA ASN A 602 -3.10 34.02 -1.66
C ASN A 602 -1.97 34.96 -2.15
N PRO A 603 -0.73 34.83 -1.65
CA PRO A 603 0.42 35.60 -2.16
C PRO A 603 0.95 35.15 -3.53
N THR A 604 0.43 34.05 -4.09
CA THR A 604 0.89 33.44 -5.35
C THR A 604 -0.28 33.01 -6.25
N SER A 605 -0.05 33.00 -7.56
CA SER A 605 -0.97 32.41 -8.52
C SER A 605 -0.90 30.89 -8.51
N PHE A 606 -2.05 30.23 -8.74
CA PHE A 606 -2.10 28.82 -9.08
C PHE A 606 -1.40 28.59 -10.44
N PRO A 607 -0.56 27.55 -10.59
CA PRO A 607 0.21 27.31 -11.80
C PRO A 607 -0.65 26.93 -13.02
N ALA A 608 -0.10 27.10 -14.21
CA ALA A 608 -0.71 26.62 -15.45
C ALA A 608 -0.53 25.10 -15.59
N PHE A 609 -1.63 24.37 -15.75
CA PHE A 609 -1.58 22.99 -16.21
C PHE A 609 -1.05 22.90 -17.64
N ARG A 610 -0.40 21.77 -17.97
CA ARG A 610 -0.08 21.48 -19.37
C ARG A 610 -1.38 21.30 -20.15
N GLN A 611 -1.37 21.73 -21.42
CA GLN A 611 -2.53 21.59 -22.31
C GLN A 611 -2.98 20.12 -22.40
N ASP A 612 -2.03 19.18 -22.37
CA ASP A 612 -2.28 17.75 -22.43
C ASP A 612 -2.94 17.19 -21.15
N GLN A 613 -3.08 17.97 -20.07
CA GLN A 613 -3.82 17.58 -18.87
C GLN A 613 -5.26 18.07 -18.87
N ILE A 614 -5.66 18.99 -19.76
CA ILE A 614 -6.97 19.65 -19.67
C ILE A 614 -7.97 19.05 -20.65
N ALA A 615 -9.08 18.56 -20.10
CA ALA A 615 -10.32 18.29 -20.79
C ALA A 615 -11.46 19.10 -20.15
N ILE A 616 -12.64 19.14 -20.79
CA ILE A 616 -13.81 19.84 -20.26
C ILE A 616 -14.92 18.82 -19.97
N GLY A 617 -15.47 18.84 -18.75
CA GLY A 617 -16.61 18.01 -18.34
C GLY A 617 -17.94 18.64 -18.73
N LEU A 618 -18.78 17.89 -19.45
CA LEU A 618 -20.04 18.37 -20.02
C LEU A 618 -21.21 17.40 -19.76
N PRO A 619 -22.46 17.85 -19.66
CA PRO A 619 -23.62 16.97 -19.65
C PRO A 619 -23.85 16.33 -21.03
N ALA A 620 -24.05 15.01 -21.09
CA ALA A 620 -24.28 14.29 -22.34
C ALA A 620 -25.62 14.64 -23.00
N SER A 621 -26.59 15.09 -22.21
CA SER A 621 -27.94 15.45 -22.64
C SER A 621 -28.51 16.58 -21.78
N PRO A 622 -29.62 17.23 -22.19
CA PRO A 622 -30.32 18.22 -21.37
C PRO A 622 -30.87 17.67 -20.03
N SER A 623 -30.99 16.35 -19.90
CA SER A 623 -31.50 15.68 -18.69
C SER A 623 -30.38 15.23 -17.73
N ALA A 624 -29.12 15.26 -18.17
CA ALA A 624 -28.01 14.74 -17.39
C ALA A 624 -27.57 15.67 -16.23
N ALA A 625 -27.90 16.96 -16.29
CA ALA A 625 -27.54 17.97 -15.29
C ALA A 625 -28.68 18.98 -15.06
N GLY A 626 -28.70 19.64 -13.89
CA GLY A 626 -29.69 20.67 -13.56
C GLY A 626 -29.50 21.99 -14.33
N GLY A 627 -28.33 22.17 -14.94
CA GLY A 627 -28.04 23.26 -15.87
C GLY A 627 -26.62 23.15 -16.44
N GLY A 628 -26.34 23.85 -17.54
CA GLY A 628 -25.01 23.84 -18.18
C GLY A 628 -24.84 22.86 -19.34
N TYR A 629 -25.89 22.15 -19.76
CA TYR A 629 -25.90 21.50 -21.06
C TYR A 629 -25.74 22.54 -22.18
N THR A 630 -24.85 22.25 -23.13
CA THR A 630 -24.52 23.13 -24.26
C THR A 630 -24.72 22.36 -25.55
N ALA A 631 -25.50 22.92 -26.49
CA ALA A 631 -25.74 22.30 -27.79
C ALA A 631 -24.41 22.06 -28.55
N THR A 632 -24.29 20.91 -29.22
CA THR A 632 -22.98 20.41 -29.68
C THR A 632 -22.25 21.34 -30.65
N GLY A 633 -22.97 22.06 -31.52
CA GLY A 633 -22.37 23.08 -32.39
C GLY A 633 -21.75 24.28 -31.63
N THR A 634 -22.33 24.66 -30.49
CA THR A 634 -21.82 25.72 -29.60
C THR A 634 -20.59 25.24 -28.82
N VAL A 635 -20.52 23.95 -28.45
CA VAL A 635 -19.30 23.35 -27.89
C VAL A 635 -18.20 23.27 -28.95
N ILE A 636 -18.52 22.90 -30.20
CA ILE A 636 -17.55 22.93 -31.30
C ILE A 636 -17.00 24.34 -31.51
N GLN A 637 -17.83 25.39 -31.47
CA GLN A 637 -17.34 26.78 -31.51
C GLN A 637 -16.37 27.10 -30.37
N ALA A 638 -16.66 26.67 -29.14
CA ALA A 638 -15.76 26.85 -28.00
C ALA A 638 -14.44 26.10 -28.20
N LEU A 639 -14.48 24.86 -28.70
CA LEU A 639 -13.28 24.05 -28.95
C LEU A 639 -12.48 24.55 -30.16
N ASP A 640 -13.12 25.06 -31.21
CA ASP A 640 -12.45 25.71 -32.34
C ASP A 640 -11.71 26.97 -31.89
N TYR A 641 -12.33 27.77 -31.00
CA TYR A 641 -11.63 28.92 -30.42
C TYR A 641 -10.49 28.48 -29.50
N LEU A 642 -10.78 27.70 -28.46
CA LEU A 642 -9.84 27.27 -27.44
C LEU A 642 -8.64 26.51 -28.02
N ILE A 643 -8.84 25.62 -29.00
CA ILE A 643 -7.78 24.76 -29.54
C ILE A 643 -7.04 25.42 -30.72
N LYS A 644 -7.73 26.23 -31.54
CA LYS A 644 -7.22 26.69 -32.86
C LYS A 644 -7.11 28.23 -32.99
N GLY A 645 -7.45 28.98 -31.95
CA GLY A 645 -7.50 30.46 -31.98
C GLY A 645 -8.68 31.03 -32.79
N GLN A 646 -9.61 30.19 -33.25
CA GLN A 646 -10.68 30.59 -34.17
C GLN A 646 -11.89 31.17 -33.42
N SER A 647 -11.84 32.47 -33.12
CA SER A 647 -12.93 33.16 -32.40
C SER A 647 -14.27 33.06 -33.15
N PHE A 648 -15.31 32.69 -32.42
CA PHE A 648 -16.71 32.70 -32.87
C PHE A 648 -17.39 34.06 -32.71
N GLY A 649 -16.65 35.12 -32.32
CA GLY A 649 -17.22 36.44 -32.04
C GLY A 649 -17.88 36.54 -30.66
N GLY A 650 -17.41 35.76 -29.70
CA GLY A 650 -17.82 35.80 -28.29
C GLY A 650 -17.35 37.05 -27.56
N ASN A 651 -17.73 37.13 -26.28
CA ASN A 651 -17.34 38.23 -25.39
C ASN A 651 -16.03 37.94 -24.66
N TYR A 652 -15.67 36.68 -24.45
CA TYR A 652 -14.36 36.32 -23.90
C TYR A 652 -13.28 36.42 -24.98
N THR A 653 -12.13 36.99 -24.63
CA THR A 653 -10.98 37.11 -25.55
C THR A 653 -9.84 36.23 -25.06
N LEU A 654 -9.49 35.20 -25.83
CA LEU A 654 -8.33 34.35 -25.52
C LEU A 654 -7.05 35.18 -25.35
N ILE A 655 -6.38 34.98 -24.22
CA ILE A 655 -5.06 35.55 -23.93
C ILE A 655 -4.03 34.91 -24.88
N ASN A 656 -4.08 33.59 -25.06
CA ASN A 656 -3.35 32.89 -26.10
C ASN A 656 -4.15 32.86 -27.42
N SER A 657 -4.02 33.93 -28.20
CA SER A 657 -4.70 34.08 -29.50
C SER A 657 -4.36 33.02 -30.57
N ALA A 658 -3.32 32.20 -30.37
CA ALA A 658 -3.01 31.05 -31.24
C ALA A 658 -3.78 29.77 -30.87
N GLY A 659 -4.39 29.72 -29.68
CA GLY A 659 -5.08 28.54 -29.17
C GLY A 659 -4.15 27.47 -28.57
N TYR A 660 -4.79 26.50 -27.93
CA TYR A 660 -4.21 25.42 -27.14
C TYR A 660 -4.25 24.10 -27.90
N ALA A 661 -3.39 23.99 -28.93
CA ALA A 661 -3.35 22.82 -29.80
C ALA A 661 -3.17 21.48 -29.06
N GLY A 662 -2.54 21.47 -27.88
CA GLY A 662 -2.34 20.29 -27.04
C GLY A 662 -3.50 19.89 -26.14
N PHE A 663 -4.61 20.65 -26.11
CA PHE A 663 -5.80 20.39 -25.28
C PHE A 663 -6.32 18.95 -25.39
N ARG A 664 -6.54 18.27 -24.25
CA ARG A 664 -6.60 16.80 -24.24
C ARG A 664 -7.92 16.20 -24.71
N GLY A 665 -9.06 16.83 -24.49
CA GLY A 665 -10.35 16.30 -24.98
C GLY A 665 -11.57 16.67 -24.15
N LEU A 666 -12.53 15.75 -24.04
CA LEU A 666 -13.78 15.96 -23.30
C LEU A 666 -14.05 14.83 -22.31
N MET A 667 -14.75 15.19 -21.24
CA MET A 667 -15.42 14.26 -20.33
C MET A 667 -16.92 14.46 -20.44
N THR A 668 -17.71 13.41 -20.22
CA THR A 668 -19.15 13.57 -20.00
C THR A 668 -19.72 12.80 -18.83
N TRP A 669 -20.63 13.48 -18.13
CA TRP A 669 -21.71 12.86 -17.37
C TRP A 669 -22.93 12.71 -18.29
N SER A 670 -23.25 11.53 -18.83
CA SER A 670 -22.60 10.23 -18.66
C SER A 670 -22.78 9.35 -19.91
N ILE A 671 -22.12 8.20 -19.97
CA ILE A 671 -22.27 7.20 -21.04
C ILE A 671 -23.73 6.73 -21.13
N ASN A 672 -24.38 6.48 -19.99
CA ASN A 672 -25.78 6.09 -19.93
C ASN A 672 -26.68 7.21 -20.49
N TRP A 673 -26.39 8.48 -20.17
CA TRP A 673 -27.12 9.63 -20.74
C TRP A 673 -26.86 9.87 -22.23
N ASP A 674 -25.65 9.59 -22.74
CA ASP A 674 -25.34 9.60 -24.18
C ASP A 674 -26.18 8.52 -24.91
N ILE A 675 -26.20 7.29 -24.41
CA ILE A 675 -27.03 6.19 -24.94
C ILE A 675 -28.52 6.58 -24.94
N ASN A 676 -29.03 7.08 -23.81
CA ASN A 676 -30.41 7.53 -23.63
C ASN A 676 -30.79 8.63 -24.65
N TYR A 677 -29.85 9.53 -24.96
CA TYR A 677 -30.02 10.65 -25.88
C TYR A 677 -29.56 10.35 -27.32
N GLY A 678 -29.53 9.07 -27.72
CA GLY A 678 -29.29 8.67 -29.11
C GLY A 678 -27.84 8.76 -29.57
N TYR A 679 -26.90 8.71 -28.62
CA TYR A 679 -25.46 8.81 -28.81
C TYR A 679 -24.98 10.17 -29.37
N GLU A 680 -25.71 11.28 -29.15
CA GLU A 680 -25.35 12.59 -29.74
C GLU A 680 -23.94 13.06 -29.35
N PHE A 681 -23.54 12.87 -28.09
CA PHE A 681 -22.24 13.30 -27.56
C PHE A 681 -21.12 12.49 -28.21
N SER A 682 -21.16 11.15 -28.10
CA SER A 682 -20.10 10.30 -28.66
C SER A 682 -20.09 10.28 -30.18
N ASN A 683 -21.23 10.50 -30.85
CA ASN A 683 -21.29 10.66 -32.31
C ASN A 683 -20.70 11.99 -32.79
N THR A 684 -20.88 13.09 -32.05
CA THR A 684 -20.38 14.40 -32.48
C THR A 684 -18.90 14.59 -32.15
N TYR A 685 -18.47 14.28 -30.92
CA TYR A 685 -17.14 14.70 -30.47
C TYR A 685 -16.02 13.71 -30.82
N ARG A 686 -16.29 12.41 -30.98
CA ARG A 686 -15.25 11.44 -31.41
C ARG A 686 -14.67 11.84 -32.79
N PRO A 687 -15.48 12.06 -33.85
CA PRO A 687 -14.94 12.47 -35.15
C PRO A 687 -14.34 13.90 -35.15
N TYR A 688 -14.83 14.81 -34.29
CA TYR A 688 -14.22 16.12 -34.12
C TYR A 688 -12.79 16.00 -33.56
N LEU A 689 -12.61 15.23 -32.48
CA LEU A 689 -11.33 14.98 -31.84
C LEU A 689 -10.36 14.22 -32.75
N ASP A 690 -10.84 13.22 -33.47
CA ASP A 690 -10.04 12.43 -34.44
C ASP A 690 -9.64 13.27 -35.67
N GLY A 691 -10.37 14.36 -35.95
CA GLY A 691 -10.05 15.34 -36.99
C GLY A 691 -9.08 16.45 -36.55
N LEU A 692 -8.63 16.47 -35.29
CA LEU A 692 -7.59 17.39 -34.82
C LEU A 692 -6.19 16.85 -35.16
N PRO A 693 -5.19 17.72 -35.35
CA PRO A 693 -3.78 17.32 -35.34
C PRO A 693 -3.41 16.57 -34.06
N THR A 694 -2.31 15.81 -34.05
CA THR A 694 -1.75 15.22 -32.82
C THR A 694 -1.48 16.29 -31.77
N ALA A 695 -1.89 16.06 -30.52
CA ALA A 695 -1.69 16.99 -29.42
C ALA A 695 -0.20 17.13 -29.07
N ARG A 696 0.54 16.00 -29.11
CA ARG A 696 1.98 15.94 -28.78
C ARG A 696 2.87 16.35 -29.95
N SER A 697 2.88 17.64 -30.29
CA SER A 697 3.88 18.23 -31.21
C SER A 697 5.24 18.38 -30.51
N GLY A 698 5.97 17.27 -30.35
CA GLY A 698 7.35 17.25 -29.84
C GLY A 698 7.50 17.03 -28.33
N SER A 699 6.47 17.28 -27.53
CA SER A 699 6.43 16.86 -26.12
C SER A 699 5.82 15.47 -25.98
N SER A 700 6.66 14.43 -26.08
CA SER A 700 6.45 13.29 -25.19
C SER A 700 6.44 13.82 -23.75
N LYS A 701 5.56 13.29 -22.88
CA LYS A 701 5.85 13.22 -21.43
C LYS A 701 7.28 12.68 -21.35
N VAL A 702 8.22 13.39 -20.74
CA VAL A 702 9.67 13.07 -20.84
C VAL A 702 9.99 11.99 -19.82
N LEU A 703 9.24 10.88 -19.97
CA LEU A 703 9.13 9.72 -19.10
C LEU A 703 10.51 9.42 -18.55
N THR A 704 10.66 9.64 -17.24
CA THR A 704 11.95 9.65 -16.58
C THR A 704 12.78 8.47 -17.06
N PRO A 705 13.86 8.71 -17.83
CA PRO A 705 14.37 7.74 -18.80
C PRO A 705 14.59 6.39 -18.14
N LYS A 706 13.93 5.33 -18.65
CA LYS A 706 13.86 4.02 -17.97
C LYS A 706 15.28 3.49 -17.70
N ILE A 707 15.71 3.64 -16.45
CA ILE A 707 17.04 3.25 -16.00
C ILE A 707 17.11 1.73 -15.86
N GLN A 708 18.27 1.14 -16.12
CA GLN A 708 18.54 -0.23 -15.70
C GLN A 708 19.23 -0.16 -14.33
N LEU A 709 18.49 -0.54 -13.29
CA LEU A 709 18.96 -0.62 -11.91
C LEU A 709 19.40 -2.05 -11.58
N GLY A 710 20.53 -2.19 -10.87
CA GLY A 710 20.95 -3.50 -10.38
C GLY A 710 22.23 -3.47 -9.53
N PRO A 711 22.51 -4.53 -8.76
CA PRO A 711 21.60 -5.63 -8.46
C PRO A 711 20.42 -5.15 -7.59
N ASN A 712 19.32 -5.90 -7.64
CA ASN A 712 18.17 -5.72 -6.76
C ASN A 712 17.73 -7.14 -6.34
N PRO A 713 18.02 -7.60 -5.11
CA PRO A 713 18.55 -6.83 -3.98
C PRO A 713 19.94 -6.20 -4.20
N MET A 714 20.11 -4.98 -3.69
CA MET A 714 21.35 -4.19 -3.73
C MET A 714 22.46 -4.86 -2.93
N THR A 715 23.70 -4.80 -3.40
CA THR A 715 24.84 -5.26 -2.60
C THR A 715 25.45 -4.08 -1.83
N ASN A 716 26.77 -3.99 -1.72
CA ASN A 716 27.44 -2.76 -1.32
C ASN A 716 27.46 -1.71 -2.43
N HIS A 717 27.14 -2.11 -3.66
CA HIS A 717 27.03 -1.20 -4.80
C HIS A 717 25.64 -1.25 -5.43
N LEU A 718 25.18 -0.07 -5.86
CA LEU A 718 24.01 0.15 -6.71
C LEU A 718 24.50 0.67 -8.06
N HIS A 719 24.28 -0.10 -9.11
CA HIS A 719 24.54 0.31 -10.49
C HIS A 719 23.26 0.87 -11.13
N ILE A 720 23.40 1.98 -11.85
CA ILE A 720 22.31 2.69 -12.52
C ILE A 720 22.79 3.02 -13.93
N ASN A 721 22.26 2.31 -14.94
CA ASN A 721 22.54 2.60 -16.34
C ASN A 721 21.58 3.69 -16.84
N LEU A 722 22.14 4.83 -17.22
CA LEU A 722 21.42 5.99 -17.77
C LEU A 722 21.53 6.01 -19.30
N PRO A 723 20.44 6.29 -20.04
CA PRO A 723 20.53 6.59 -21.47
C PRO A 723 21.47 7.77 -21.75
N GLU A 724 22.21 7.74 -22.87
CA GLU A 724 23.36 8.62 -23.11
C GLU A 724 23.04 10.14 -23.09
N GLU A 725 21.81 10.52 -23.42
CA GLU A 725 21.35 11.93 -23.43
C GLU A 725 20.46 12.32 -22.21
N ALA A 726 20.29 11.42 -21.24
CA ALA A 726 19.49 11.69 -20.03
C ALA A 726 20.24 12.58 -19.02
N SER A 727 19.57 13.57 -18.42
CA SER A 727 20.13 14.44 -17.37
C SER A 727 19.29 14.38 -16.10
N VAL A 728 19.56 13.41 -15.22
CA VAL A 728 18.68 13.10 -14.07
C VAL A 728 19.32 13.42 -12.71
N ALA A 729 18.54 13.97 -11.78
CA ALA A 729 18.92 14.00 -10.37
C ALA A 729 18.36 12.74 -9.69
N LEU A 730 19.18 12.07 -8.89
CA LEU A 730 18.81 10.81 -8.23
C LEU A 730 18.77 11.01 -6.71
N ARG A 731 17.75 10.48 -6.03
CA ARG A 731 17.60 10.55 -4.58
C ARG A 731 17.04 9.24 -4.03
N LEU A 732 17.68 8.67 -3.03
CA LEU A 732 17.25 7.43 -2.38
C LEU A 732 16.58 7.75 -1.04
N TYR A 733 15.39 7.19 -0.83
CA TYR A 733 14.60 7.35 0.38
C TYR A 733 14.35 5.98 1.03
N ASN A 734 14.09 5.95 2.34
CA ASN A 734 13.59 4.73 2.99
C ASN A 734 12.06 4.63 2.88
N GLN A 735 11.49 3.50 3.33
CA GLN A 735 10.03 3.27 3.36
C GLN A 735 9.24 4.32 4.18
N ALA A 736 9.86 5.06 5.10
CA ALA A 736 9.24 6.14 5.87
C ALA A 736 9.31 7.51 5.17
N GLY A 737 9.78 7.57 3.91
CA GLY A 737 9.89 8.81 3.14
C GLY A 737 11.03 9.73 3.58
N GLN A 738 11.96 9.26 4.43
CA GLN A 738 13.16 10.02 4.81
C GLN A 738 14.22 9.90 3.70
N LEU A 739 14.86 11.03 3.36
CA LEU A 739 15.96 11.07 2.39
C LEU A 739 17.21 10.44 3.00
N MET A 740 17.66 9.32 2.42
CA MET A 740 18.82 8.55 2.88
C MET A 740 20.10 8.96 2.15
N GLN A 741 20.00 9.28 0.85
CA GLN A 741 21.14 9.67 0.02
C GLN A 741 20.67 10.55 -1.14
N GLU A 742 21.29 11.72 -1.33
CA GLU A 742 21.17 12.50 -2.56
C GLU A 742 22.43 12.31 -3.39
N PHE A 743 22.26 11.84 -4.62
CA PHE A 743 23.36 11.50 -5.52
C PHE A 743 23.74 12.75 -6.33
N GLY A 744 24.66 13.54 -5.77
CA GLY A 744 24.86 14.95 -6.11
C GLY A 744 25.15 15.26 -7.58
N GLY A 745 24.45 16.28 -8.10
CA GLY A 745 24.54 16.73 -9.49
C GLY A 745 23.53 16.06 -10.42
N SER A 746 23.31 16.65 -11.61
CA SER A 746 22.59 15.97 -12.69
C SER A 746 23.52 14.92 -13.32
N GLN A 747 23.11 13.67 -13.27
CA GLN A 747 23.83 12.53 -13.81
C GLN A 747 23.54 12.39 -15.30
N THR A 748 24.58 12.24 -16.12
CA THR A 748 24.47 12.15 -17.58
C THR A 748 25.14 10.91 -18.14
N GLY A 749 24.33 10.00 -18.69
CA GLY A 749 24.75 8.87 -19.52
C GLY A 749 25.50 7.72 -18.82
N GLY A 750 25.32 6.51 -19.38
CA GLY A 750 26.12 5.33 -19.08
C GLY A 750 25.88 4.70 -17.70
N LEU A 751 26.72 3.71 -17.37
CA LEU A 751 26.65 2.94 -16.15
C LEU A 751 27.28 3.69 -14.97
N GLN A 752 26.45 4.37 -14.18
CA GLN A 752 26.85 4.95 -12.91
C GLN A 752 26.89 3.86 -11.82
N THR A 753 27.79 3.98 -10.85
CA THR A 753 27.92 3.04 -9.73
C THR A 753 28.11 3.81 -8.43
N TRP A 754 27.27 3.51 -7.44
CA TRP A 754 27.24 4.20 -6.16
C TRP A 754 27.49 3.22 -5.02
N ASP A 755 28.30 3.65 -4.05
CA ASP A 755 28.45 2.94 -2.77
C ASP A 755 27.17 3.16 -1.93
N VAL A 756 26.59 2.04 -1.53
CA VAL A 756 25.39 1.91 -0.69
C VAL A 756 25.64 0.90 0.45
N SER A 757 26.91 0.69 0.82
CA SER A 757 27.31 -0.17 1.94
C SER A 757 26.85 0.34 3.30
N SER A 758 26.65 1.65 3.45
CA SER A 758 26.14 2.32 4.66
C SER A 758 24.63 2.21 4.86
N LEU A 759 23.88 1.65 3.89
CA LEU A 759 22.45 1.41 4.05
C LEU A 759 22.21 0.10 4.80
N SER A 760 21.36 0.17 5.83
CA SER A 760 20.77 -0.99 6.51
C SER A 760 19.92 -1.84 5.57
N SER A 761 19.73 -3.12 5.87
CA SER A 761 18.77 -3.98 5.18
C SER A 761 17.34 -3.41 5.25
N GLY A 762 16.56 -3.54 4.17
CA GLY A 762 15.19 -3.01 4.09
C GLY A 762 14.78 -2.49 2.70
N LEU A 763 13.58 -1.91 2.62
CA LEU A 763 13.02 -1.34 1.39
C LEU A 763 13.38 0.15 1.24
N TYR A 764 13.92 0.48 0.06
CA TYR A 764 14.27 1.82 -0.36
C TYR A 764 13.53 2.22 -1.64
N LEU A 765 13.29 3.52 -1.79
CA LEU A 765 12.63 4.14 -2.93
C LEU A 765 13.64 5.05 -3.64
N LEU A 766 14.14 4.63 -4.79
CA LEU A 766 14.96 5.46 -5.66
C LEU A 766 14.05 6.37 -6.47
N HIS A 767 14.05 7.66 -6.15
CA HIS A 767 13.46 8.70 -6.97
C HIS A 767 14.47 9.10 -8.04
N VAL A 768 14.09 8.89 -9.30
CA VAL A 768 14.76 9.48 -10.47
C VAL A 768 13.96 10.72 -10.82
N MET A 769 14.62 11.87 -10.90
CA MET A 769 14.03 13.17 -11.24
C MET A 769 14.58 13.63 -12.60
N HIS A 770 13.71 13.99 -13.54
CA HIS A 770 14.11 14.61 -14.82
C HIS A 770 13.35 15.92 -15.00
N GLY A 771 14.03 17.04 -14.74
CA GLY A 771 13.35 18.32 -14.53
C GLY A 771 12.37 18.20 -13.37
N GLU A 772 11.08 18.32 -13.65
CA GLU A 772 9.99 18.16 -12.66
C GLU A 772 9.33 16.77 -12.68
N GLU A 773 9.62 15.90 -13.66
CA GLU A 773 9.08 14.53 -13.68
C GLU A 773 9.83 13.62 -12.71
N ARG A 774 9.08 12.72 -12.03
CA ARG A 774 9.59 11.78 -11.02
C ARG A 774 9.15 10.35 -11.33
N SER A 775 10.10 9.43 -11.42
CA SER A 775 9.84 7.99 -11.37
C SER A 775 10.41 7.39 -10.09
N ILE A 776 9.74 6.35 -9.57
CA ILE A 776 10.10 5.69 -8.31
C ILE A 776 10.42 4.22 -8.60
N TYR A 777 11.58 3.76 -8.17
CA TYR A 777 12.01 2.37 -8.30
C TYR A 777 12.22 1.76 -6.90
N LYS A 778 11.58 0.60 -6.65
CA LYS A 778 11.67 -0.13 -5.37
C LYS A 778 12.96 -0.95 -5.35
N LEU A 779 13.84 -0.67 -4.39
CA LEU A 779 15.14 -1.31 -4.19
C LEU A 779 15.19 -1.99 -2.82
N ILE A 780 15.57 -3.25 -2.77
CA ILE A 780 15.73 -4.01 -1.53
C ILE A 780 17.22 -4.02 -1.17
N LYS A 781 17.59 -3.60 0.04
CA LYS A 781 18.89 -3.97 0.64
C LYS A 781 18.66 -5.27 1.43
N PRO A 782 19.37 -6.38 1.13
CA PRO A 782 19.28 -7.63 1.87
C PRO A 782 20.04 -7.53 3.21
#